data_AF-A0A0S8E164-F1
#
_entry.id   AF-A0A0S8E164-F1
#
_cell.length_a   1.000
_cell.length_b   1.000
_cell.length_c   1.000
_cell.angle_alpha   90.00
_cell.angle_beta   90.00
_cell.angle_gamma   90.00
#
_symmetry.space_group_name_H-M   'P 1'
#
loop_
_entity.id
_entity.type
_entity.pdbx_description
1 polymer ?
#
loop_
_entity_poly.entity_id
_entity_poly.type
_entity_poly.pdbx_seq_one_letter_code
_entity_poly.pdbx_strand_id
1 'polypeptide(L)'
;MNRGLGWKILLIFALIALSVWLAYPPFDIKDKEGNVVKEGKIKLGLDLQGGMHLVLKVDTTKVPAEARKDATDRALEVIRNRIDEFGVREPVILRQGRDEIVIQLPGITERDRALKLIGETALLEFKLVSDDAEKLRRALQADVPEGYELKNDEDGQPILLEKEAALTGDALTTAYLSFDQSHFNEPYVSLEFNDKGAKKFAKITEENVGKRLAIVLDKKVQSAPVIRESIPSGKAQITGRFTQEEANDLAIVLRVGALPAPVYIEEERTIGPLLGQDSIRDGIRATLIGGILVAVFMFLYYLLAGMIANIALILNLIILLGALSYFNATLTLPGIAGVILTLGMAVDANVLIYERIREELKSQKPLRQAIALGYDRAFSAIFDSNITTLIAAFLLFQFGTGPIRGFAVTLTIGIIASLFTAIFVTRAIFQLLLRLKGFTKLHMLRLIGETRLDFIGKRWIFYIISLAIVVVGLTAFFMKGEKSYGIDFTGGQVQEFKFDSPVKIEDVRIALKEINLGDASIQQVKDDPAELIIRTSGEATQEISNKFKEVFKDDKFEIIKVEKVGPSIGHQLRMKAVYALLYALLGILIYVSFRFKHFNFALAGVIALFHDVFITIGFMAFTNREMTLTIVAALLTIAGYSINDTIVIYDRIRENTKLFRKATLSELINISVNQTLSRTLLTTLTVLIIVIVLFIYGGEVLNDFAFCLIVGFISGVYSTVYIASPLIIAFQRKKL
;
A
#
# COMPACT_ATOMS: atom_id res chain seq x y z
N MET A 1 9.52 -6.13 -50.49
CA MET A 1 8.97 -5.77 -49.17
C MET A 1 8.46 -7.04 -48.48
N ASN A 2 9.22 -7.66 -47.55
CA ASN A 2 8.70 -8.80 -46.77
C ASN A 2 7.57 -8.27 -45.87
N ARG A 3 6.31 -8.53 -46.25
CA ARG A 3 5.07 -7.97 -45.68
C ARG A 3 4.97 -8.09 -44.15
N GLY A 4 5.72 -9.01 -43.52
CA GLY A 4 5.68 -9.25 -42.08
C GLY A 4 6.42 -8.28 -41.15
N LEU A 5 7.27 -7.36 -41.63
CA LEU A 5 7.97 -6.40 -40.74
C LEU A 5 7.27 -5.03 -40.66
N GLY A 6 6.64 -4.59 -41.76
CA GLY A 6 6.03 -3.25 -41.84
C GLY A 6 4.93 -3.04 -40.79
N TRP A 7 4.02 -4.01 -40.67
CA TRP A 7 2.95 -3.94 -39.67
C TRP A 7 3.47 -3.99 -38.23
N LYS A 8 4.57 -4.72 -37.96
CA LYS A 8 5.17 -4.79 -36.62
C LYS A 8 5.72 -3.44 -36.19
N ILE A 9 6.46 -2.78 -37.09
CA ILE A 9 7.01 -1.45 -36.84
C ILE A 9 5.87 -0.46 -36.62
N LEU A 10 4.84 -0.48 -37.47
CA LEU A 10 3.66 0.37 -37.32
C LEU A 10 2.96 0.15 -35.98
N LEU A 11 2.77 -1.11 -35.56
CA LEU A 11 2.17 -1.45 -34.27
C LEU A 11 3.02 -0.94 -33.09
N ILE A 12 4.35 -1.05 -33.16
CA ILE A 12 5.26 -0.53 -32.13
C ILE A 12 5.11 0.99 -32.03
N PHE A 13 5.20 1.71 -33.15
CA PHE A 13 5.03 3.17 -33.14
C PHE A 13 3.65 3.61 -32.67
N ALA A 14 2.58 2.92 -33.10
CA ALA A 14 1.22 3.20 -32.66
C ALA A 14 1.05 3.00 -31.15
N LEU A 15 1.58 1.90 -30.60
CA LEU A 15 1.53 1.63 -29.16
C LEU A 15 2.33 2.66 -28.36
N ILE A 16 3.50 3.08 -28.86
CA ILE A 16 4.30 4.13 -28.22
C ILE A 16 3.57 5.46 -28.25
N ALA A 17 3.05 5.88 -29.40
CA ALA A 17 2.31 7.13 -29.53
C ALA A 17 1.07 7.14 -28.61
N LEU A 18 0.33 6.02 -28.56
CA LEU A 18 -0.80 5.84 -27.65
C LEU A 18 -0.36 5.93 -26.19
N SER A 19 0.70 5.21 -25.80
CA SER A 19 1.19 5.19 -24.42
C SER A 19 1.68 6.56 -23.97
N VAL A 20 2.41 7.29 -24.82
CA VAL A 20 2.85 8.67 -24.53
C VAL A 20 1.65 9.62 -24.44
N TRP A 21 0.67 9.50 -25.34
CA TRP A 21 -0.54 10.32 -25.30
C TRP A 21 -1.37 10.08 -24.04
N LEU A 22 -1.50 8.82 -23.61
CA LEU A 22 -2.17 8.44 -22.37
C LEU A 22 -1.37 8.87 -21.13
N ALA A 23 -0.05 8.83 -21.17
CA ALA A 23 0.77 9.14 -20.01
C ALA A 23 1.11 10.63 -19.86
N TYR A 24 0.98 11.48 -20.89
CA TYR A 24 1.49 12.86 -20.83
C TYR A 24 0.42 13.92 -20.45
N PRO A 25 0.67 14.78 -19.44
CA PRO A 25 1.79 14.73 -18.49
C PRO A 25 1.55 13.66 -17.41
N PRO A 26 2.60 12.95 -16.96
CA PRO A 26 2.42 11.85 -16.00
C PRO A 26 2.06 12.39 -14.61
N PHE A 27 2.66 13.51 -14.22
CA PHE A 27 2.45 14.19 -12.95
C PHE A 27 2.02 15.64 -13.19
N ASP A 28 1.51 16.29 -12.15
CA ASP A 28 1.11 17.70 -12.19
C ASP A 28 2.25 18.61 -12.64
N ILE A 29 1.98 19.45 -13.64
CA ILE A 29 2.89 20.52 -14.04
C ILE A 29 2.52 21.75 -13.23
N LYS A 30 3.44 22.20 -12.37
CA LYS A 30 3.29 23.40 -11.55
C LYS A 30 4.01 24.60 -12.16
N ASP A 31 3.49 25.81 -11.96
CA ASP A 31 4.17 27.06 -12.28
C ASP A 31 5.28 27.39 -11.25
N LYS A 32 5.93 28.55 -11.41
CA LYS A 32 6.98 29.01 -10.47
C LYS A 32 6.44 29.36 -9.09
N GLU A 33 5.14 29.61 -8.97
CA GLU A 33 4.44 29.91 -7.73
C GLU A 33 3.88 28.65 -7.05
N GLY A 34 3.98 27.48 -7.70
CA GLY A 34 3.55 26.18 -7.18
C GLY A 34 2.12 25.79 -7.56
N ASN A 35 1.41 26.58 -8.38
CA ASN A 35 0.05 26.28 -8.81
C ASN A 35 0.05 25.26 -9.95
N VAL A 36 -0.90 24.33 -9.93
CA VAL A 36 -1.04 23.30 -10.98
C VAL A 36 -1.59 23.94 -12.26
N VAL A 37 -0.76 23.99 -13.30
CA VAL A 37 -1.10 24.49 -14.65
C VAL A 37 -1.70 23.39 -15.51
N LYS A 38 -1.29 22.14 -15.27
CA LYS A 38 -1.81 20.97 -15.99
C LYS A 38 -1.80 19.75 -15.07
N GLU A 39 -2.97 19.15 -14.87
CA GLU A 39 -3.13 17.96 -14.05
C GLU A 39 -2.43 16.75 -14.67
N GLY A 40 -1.77 15.98 -13.82
CA GLY A 40 -1.14 14.71 -14.14
C GLY A 40 -2.20 13.64 -14.42
N LYS A 41 -1.89 12.75 -15.36
CA LYS A 41 -2.79 11.63 -15.72
C LYS A 41 -2.63 10.40 -14.83
N ILE A 42 -1.54 10.30 -14.05
CA ILE A 42 -1.31 9.18 -13.15
C ILE A 42 -1.88 9.52 -11.77
N LYS A 43 -2.85 8.73 -11.32
CA LYS A 43 -3.43 8.87 -9.97
C LYS A 43 -2.39 8.48 -8.93
N LEU A 44 -2.15 9.36 -7.96
CA LEU A 44 -1.24 9.10 -6.85
C LEU A 44 -1.99 8.47 -5.67
N GLY A 45 -1.29 7.60 -4.94
CA GLY A 45 -1.77 7.04 -3.68
C GLY A 45 -1.68 8.06 -2.56
N LEU A 46 -2.41 7.83 -1.47
CA LEU A 46 -2.35 8.67 -0.26
C LEU A 46 -0.94 8.77 0.33
N ASP A 47 -0.14 7.72 0.15
CA ASP A 47 1.27 7.68 0.54
C ASP A 47 2.20 8.55 -0.30
N LEU A 48 1.73 9.05 -1.44
CA LEU A 48 2.48 9.96 -2.32
C LEU A 48 1.88 11.38 -2.35
N GLN A 49 0.55 11.50 -2.32
CA GLN A 49 -0.12 12.81 -2.38
C GLN A 49 -0.45 13.40 -0.99
N GLY A 50 -0.31 12.60 0.07
CA GLY A 50 -0.82 12.91 1.39
C GLY A 50 -2.34 12.76 1.49
N GLY A 51 -2.84 12.82 2.72
CA GLY A 51 -4.24 12.67 3.05
C GLY A 51 -4.49 11.54 4.04
N MET A 52 -5.73 11.07 4.09
CA MET A 52 -6.20 10.19 5.16
C MET A 52 -6.89 8.94 4.61
N HIS A 53 -6.51 7.78 5.12
CA HIS A 53 -7.16 6.49 4.93
C HIS A 53 -7.82 6.07 6.23
N LEU A 54 -9.11 5.73 6.19
CA LEU A 54 -9.84 5.23 7.35
C LEU A 54 -10.56 3.93 7.01
N VAL A 55 -10.58 3.01 7.96
CA VAL A 55 -11.51 1.88 7.98
C VAL A 55 -12.40 2.06 9.20
N LEU A 56 -13.67 2.34 8.95
CA LEU A 56 -14.69 2.49 9.98
C LEU A 56 -15.50 1.22 10.09
N LYS A 57 -15.83 0.81 11.32
CA LYS A 57 -16.80 -0.25 11.59
C LYS A 57 -18.10 0.36 12.06
N VAL A 58 -19.20 0.00 11.41
CA VAL A 58 -20.56 0.35 11.83
C VAL A 58 -21.01 -0.61 12.93
N ASP A 59 -21.39 -0.07 14.10
CA ASP A 59 -21.89 -0.90 15.20
C ASP A 59 -23.30 -1.41 14.94
N THR A 60 -23.36 -2.58 14.33
CA THR A 60 -24.62 -3.26 14.01
C THR A 60 -25.11 -4.17 15.12
N THR A 61 -24.49 -4.18 16.31
CA THR A 61 -24.86 -5.10 17.40
C THR A 61 -26.30 -4.88 17.87
N LYS A 62 -26.75 -3.62 17.91
CA LYS A 62 -28.11 -3.20 18.29
C LYS A 62 -29.09 -3.16 17.12
N VAL A 63 -28.63 -3.45 15.90
CA VAL A 63 -29.45 -3.43 14.68
C VAL A 63 -29.94 -4.85 14.38
N PRO A 64 -31.26 -5.06 14.14
CA PRO A 64 -31.79 -6.35 13.72
C PRO A 64 -31.07 -6.90 12.49
N ALA A 65 -30.80 -8.21 12.45
CA ALA A 65 -29.94 -8.83 11.42
C ALA A 65 -30.33 -8.49 9.97
N GLU A 66 -31.63 -8.38 9.71
CA GLU A 66 -32.19 -8.06 8.39
C GLU A 66 -31.93 -6.59 7.98
N ALA A 67 -31.82 -5.68 8.94
CA ALA A 67 -31.60 -4.25 8.73
C ALA A 67 -30.11 -3.84 8.76
N ARG A 68 -29.19 -4.76 9.08
CA ARG A 68 -27.75 -4.43 9.22
C ARG A 68 -27.12 -3.97 7.92
N LYS A 69 -27.42 -4.61 6.80
CA LYS A 69 -26.88 -4.23 5.50
C LYS A 69 -27.31 -2.82 5.12
N ASP A 70 -28.60 -2.56 5.28
CA ASP A 70 -29.22 -1.27 5.02
C ASP A 70 -28.69 -0.17 5.94
N ALA A 71 -28.39 -0.49 7.21
CA ALA A 71 -27.74 0.45 8.13
C ALA A 71 -26.32 0.83 7.66
N THR A 72 -25.51 -0.12 7.19
CA THR A 72 -24.18 0.18 6.64
C THR A 72 -24.26 1.01 5.37
N ASP A 73 -25.19 0.70 4.46
CA ASP A 73 -25.35 1.44 3.21
C ASP A 73 -25.85 2.88 3.46
N ARG A 74 -26.76 3.06 4.42
CA ARG A 74 -27.18 4.40 4.90
C ARG A 74 -26.05 5.17 5.57
N ALA A 75 -25.25 4.52 6.41
CA ALA A 75 -24.08 5.16 7.03
C ALA A 75 -23.07 5.62 5.96
N LEU A 76 -22.85 4.80 4.92
CA LEU A 76 -21.99 5.15 3.79
C LEU A 76 -22.50 6.40 3.07
N GLU A 77 -23.81 6.50 2.81
CA GLU A 77 -24.42 7.65 2.15
C GLU A 77 -24.29 8.94 2.99
N VAL A 78 -24.56 8.86 4.30
CA VAL A 78 -24.37 9.98 5.24
C VAL A 78 -22.90 10.44 5.24
N ILE A 79 -21.96 9.51 5.35
CA ILE A 79 -20.52 9.82 5.36
C ILE A 79 -20.10 10.46 4.03
N ARG A 80 -20.58 9.93 2.90
CA ARG A 80 -20.30 10.50 1.58
C ARG A 80 -20.76 11.94 1.47
N ASN A 81 -22.02 12.22 1.83
CA ASN A 81 -22.58 13.56 1.75
C ASN A 81 -21.84 14.53 2.69
N ARG A 82 -21.41 14.09 3.89
CA ARG A 82 -20.59 14.92 4.79
C ARG A 82 -19.22 15.26 4.20
N ILE A 83 -18.57 14.28 3.58
CA ILE A 83 -17.25 14.49 2.94
C ILE A 83 -17.36 15.39 1.71
N ASP A 84 -18.42 15.24 0.92
CA ASP A 84 -18.69 16.09 -0.25
C ASP A 84 -18.91 17.56 0.20
N GLU A 85 -19.68 17.77 1.27
CA GLU A 85 -19.90 19.09 1.89
C GLU A 85 -18.65 19.67 2.59
N PHE A 86 -17.77 18.80 3.09
CA PHE A 86 -16.46 19.20 3.62
C PHE A 86 -15.52 19.70 2.51
N GLY A 87 -15.83 19.42 1.24
CA GLY A 87 -15.08 19.91 0.08
C GLY A 87 -13.88 19.05 -0.30
N VAL A 88 -13.85 17.77 0.09
CA VAL A 88 -12.76 16.86 -0.30
C VAL A 88 -12.85 16.55 -1.80
N ARG A 89 -11.73 16.66 -2.52
CA ARG A 89 -11.67 16.34 -3.94
C ARG A 89 -11.43 14.84 -4.15
N GLU A 90 -12.26 14.22 -4.98
CA GLU A 90 -12.18 12.79 -5.35
C GLU A 90 -12.07 11.79 -4.18
N PRO A 91 -12.94 11.86 -3.15
CA PRO A 91 -12.90 10.89 -2.07
C PRO A 91 -13.28 9.49 -2.55
N VAL A 92 -12.58 8.47 -2.07
CA VAL A 92 -12.95 7.07 -2.33
C VAL A 92 -13.62 6.51 -1.09
N ILE A 93 -14.93 6.29 -1.18
CA ILE A 93 -15.75 5.79 -0.08
C ILE A 93 -16.43 4.51 -0.52
N LEU A 94 -15.94 3.39 0.00
CA LEU A 94 -16.33 2.04 -0.41
C LEU A 94 -16.69 1.20 0.80
N ARG A 95 -17.75 0.41 0.68
CA ARG A 95 -18.03 -0.63 1.65
C ARG A 95 -17.00 -1.74 1.54
N GLN A 96 -16.50 -2.21 2.68
CA GLN A 96 -15.64 -3.39 2.78
C GLN A 96 -16.32 -4.43 3.68
N GLY A 97 -16.38 -5.68 3.21
CA GLY A 97 -17.03 -6.73 3.99
C GLY A 97 -18.52 -6.46 4.27
N ARG A 98 -18.97 -6.75 5.49
CA ARG A 98 -20.39 -6.66 5.87
C ARG A 98 -20.73 -5.35 6.56
N ASP A 99 -19.85 -4.84 7.40
CA ASP A 99 -20.06 -3.75 8.36
C ASP A 99 -18.91 -2.73 8.38
N GLU A 100 -17.95 -2.81 7.45
CA GLU A 100 -16.83 -1.86 7.35
C GLU A 100 -17.03 -0.88 6.20
N ILE A 101 -16.58 0.36 6.39
CA ILE A 101 -16.56 1.43 5.39
C ILE A 101 -15.13 1.93 5.28
N VAL A 102 -14.55 1.81 4.09
CA VAL A 102 -13.23 2.31 3.74
C VAL A 102 -13.36 3.69 3.13
N ILE A 103 -12.61 4.64 3.67
CA ILE A 103 -12.59 6.04 3.26
C ILE A 103 -11.16 6.40 2.89
N GLN A 104 -10.99 7.09 1.77
CA GLN A 104 -9.73 7.71 1.37
C GLN A 104 -10.01 9.16 1.02
N LEU A 105 -9.35 10.09 1.71
CA LEU A 105 -9.47 11.52 1.54
C LEU A 105 -8.11 12.10 1.12
N PRO A 106 -7.85 12.18 -0.19
CA PRO A 106 -6.63 12.79 -0.72
C PRO A 106 -6.45 14.24 -0.29
N GLY A 107 -5.24 14.62 0.07
CA GLY A 107 -4.89 16.02 0.31
C GLY A 107 -5.51 16.66 1.56
N ILE A 108 -6.16 15.89 2.44
CA ILE A 108 -6.63 16.39 3.74
C ILE A 108 -5.43 16.79 4.61
N THR A 109 -5.45 18.02 5.09
CA THR A 109 -4.51 18.57 6.08
C THR A 109 -5.12 18.58 7.49
N GLU A 110 -6.42 18.87 7.60
CA GLU A 110 -7.15 18.98 8.86
C GLU A 110 -7.71 17.63 9.33
N ARG A 111 -6.80 16.75 9.72
CA ARG A 111 -7.10 15.38 10.20
C ARG A 111 -8.19 15.33 11.27
N ASP A 112 -8.00 16.04 12.39
CA ASP A 112 -8.88 15.91 13.56
C ASP A 112 -10.29 16.42 13.28
N ARG A 113 -10.41 17.47 12.45
CA ARG A 113 -11.68 18.02 12.00
C ARG A 113 -12.44 17.04 11.11
N ALA A 114 -11.75 16.41 10.15
CA ALA A 114 -12.33 15.38 9.29
C ALA A 114 -12.77 14.13 10.09
N LEU A 115 -11.96 13.68 11.06
CA LEU A 115 -12.33 12.57 11.96
C LEU A 115 -13.59 12.88 12.77
N LYS A 116 -13.68 14.09 13.32
CA LYS A 116 -14.86 14.55 14.06
C LYS A 116 -16.11 14.55 13.19
N LEU A 117 -16.04 15.15 12.00
CA LEU A 117 -17.15 15.22 11.05
C LEU A 117 -17.68 13.83 10.65
N ILE A 118 -16.78 12.89 10.40
CA ILE A 118 -17.12 11.55 9.94
C ILE A 118 -17.62 10.66 11.09
N GLY A 119 -17.04 10.82 12.28
CA GLY A 119 -17.33 10.00 13.45
C GLY A 119 -18.57 10.42 14.25
N GLU A 120 -19.04 11.66 14.11
CA GLU A 120 -20.21 12.16 14.86
C GLU A 120 -21.50 11.44 14.46
N THR A 121 -22.29 10.99 15.44
CA THR A 121 -23.59 10.35 15.13
C THR A 121 -24.59 11.40 14.71
N ALA A 122 -24.58 12.56 15.35
CA ALA A 122 -25.41 13.72 15.08
C ALA A 122 -26.91 13.50 15.24
N LEU A 123 -27.28 12.74 16.27
CA LEU A 123 -28.67 12.59 16.64
C LEU A 123 -29.16 13.92 17.27
N LEU A 124 -29.87 14.71 16.48
CA LEU A 124 -30.54 15.93 16.92
C LEU A 124 -31.93 15.62 17.48
N GLU A 125 -32.16 16.04 18.72
CA GLU A 125 -33.43 15.91 19.42
C GLU A 125 -33.82 17.25 20.06
N PHE A 126 -35.09 17.62 19.94
CA PHE A 126 -35.70 18.73 20.68
C PHE A 126 -36.51 18.14 21.83
N LYS A 127 -36.17 18.48 23.06
CA LYS A 127 -36.78 17.94 24.28
C LYS A 127 -37.29 19.06 25.16
N LEU A 128 -38.49 18.91 25.71
CA LEU A 128 -39.02 19.88 26.67
C LEU A 128 -38.28 19.74 28.00
N VAL A 129 -37.96 20.87 28.62
CA VAL A 129 -37.36 20.92 29.95
C VAL A 129 -38.50 21.00 30.98
N SER A 130 -38.40 20.20 32.04
CA SER A 130 -39.30 20.29 33.18
C SER A 130 -38.83 21.36 34.15
N ASP A 131 -39.70 22.33 34.44
CA ASP A 131 -39.46 23.35 35.47
C ASP A 131 -39.99 22.92 36.86
N ASP A 132 -40.32 21.64 37.04
CA ASP A 132 -40.79 21.08 38.30
C ASP A 132 -39.61 20.88 39.27
N ALA A 133 -39.52 21.79 40.25
CA ALA A 133 -38.45 21.81 41.24
C ALA A 133 -38.42 20.54 42.13
N GLU A 134 -39.57 19.91 42.40
CA GLU A 134 -39.59 18.67 43.19
C GLU A 134 -39.03 17.50 42.38
N LYS A 135 -39.39 17.39 41.10
CA LYS A 135 -38.87 16.35 40.20
C LYS A 135 -37.37 16.51 39.98
N LEU A 136 -36.88 17.74 39.79
CA LEU A 136 -35.45 18.01 39.65
C LEU A 136 -34.70 17.64 40.93
N ARG A 137 -35.24 17.98 42.11
CA ARG A 137 -34.63 17.64 43.40
C ARG A 137 -34.52 16.12 43.61
N ARG A 138 -35.54 15.34 43.22
CA ARG A 138 -35.51 13.87 43.27
C ARG A 138 -34.48 13.29 42.29
N ALA A 139 -34.46 13.79 41.06
CA ALA A 139 -33.50 13.37 40.05
C ALA A 139 -32.04 13.61 40.50
N LEU A 140 -31.77 14.72 41.18
CA LEU A 140 -30.45 15.02 41.78
C LEU A 140 -30.05 14.05 42.89
N GLN A 141 -31.00 13.36 43.51
CA GLN A 141 -30.79 12.30 44.51
C GLN A 141 -30.73 10.90 43.89
N ALA A 142 -30.48 10.80 42.58
CA ALA A 142 -30.46 9.57 41.79
C ALA A 142 -31.81 8.83 41.65
N ASP A 143 -32.92 9.50 41.97
CA ASP A 143 -34.28 9.01 41.74
C ASP A 143 -34.92 9.81 40.58
N VAL A 144 -34.56 9.46 39.35
CA VAL A 144 -35.07 10.14 38.15
C VAL A 144 -36.51 9.66 37.88
N PRO A 145 -37.52 10.56 37.88
CA PRO A 145 -38.90 10.16 37.62
C PRO A 145 -39.07 9.48 36.26
N GLU A 146 -39.99 8.50 36.19
CA GLU A 146 -40.28 7.78 34.95
C GLU A 146 -40.70 8.76 33.83
N GLY A 147 -40.12 8.59 32.64
CA GLY A 147 -40.36 9.47 31.50
C GLY A 147 -39.45 10.70 31.42
N TYR A 148 -38.50 10.88 32.35
CA TYR A 148 -37.53 11.97 32.33
C TYR A 148 -36.08 11.46 32.27
N GLU A 149 -35.16 12.33 31.87
CA GLU A 149 -33.71 12.14 31.94
C GLU A 149 -33.02 13.37 32.52
N LEU A 150 -32.07 13.15 33.43
CA LEU A 150 -31.25 14.22 33.99
C LEU A 150 -30.05 14.49 33.08
N LYS A 151 -29.87 15.74 32.69
CA LYS A 151 -28.75 16.22 31.86
C LYS A 151 -28.17 17.49 32.47
N ASN A 152 -27.03 17.92 31.95
CA ASN A 152 -26.48 19.24 32.26
C ASN A 152 -26.72 20.16 31.06
N ASP A 153 -27.05 21.42 31.33
CA ASP A 153 -27.12 22.47 30.33
C ASP A 153 -25.73 22.97 29.91
N GLU A 154 -25.69 24.02 29.08
CA GLU A 154 -24.47 24.65 28.56
C GLU A 154 -23.51 25.14 29.66
N ASP A 155 -24.06 25.59 30.79
CA ASP A 155 -23.32 26.13 31.94
C ASP A 155 -22.96 25.06 32.98
N GLY A 156 -23.30 23.79 32.69
CA GLY A 156 -23.06 22.67 33.59
C GLY A 156 -24.10 22.51 34.70
N GLN A 157 -25.22 23.24 34.64
CA GLN A 157 -26.29 23.13 35.63
C GLN A 157 -27.22 21.94 35.28
N PRO A 158 -27.67 21.18 36.28
CA PRO A 158 -28.55 20.05 36.04
C PRO A 158 -29.93 20.52 35.58
N ILE A 159 -30.39 20.00 34.45
CA ILE A 159 -31.72 20.21 33.89
C ILE A 159 -32.42 18.86 33.68
N LEU A 160 -33.74 18.83 33.92
CA LEU A 160 -34.55 17.64 33.76
C LEU A 160 -35.28 17.70 32.41
N LEU A 161 -34.97 16.77 31.51
CA LEU A 161 -35.56 16.69 30.17
C LEU A 161 -36.62 15.61 30.11
N GLU A 162 -37.66 15.81 29.32
CA GLU A 162 -38.56 14.72 28.92
C GLU A 162 -37.78 13.69 28.08
N LYS A 163 -38.00 12.40 28.34
CA LYS A 163 -37.25 11.31 27.69
C LYS A 163 -37.57 11.19 26.20
N GLU A 164 -38.83 11.42 25.83
CA GLU A 164 -39.29 11.41 24.44
C GLU A 164 -38.93 12.72 23.74
N ALA A 165 -38.41 12.64 22.52
CA ALA A 165 -38.12 13.80 21.70
C ALA A 165 -39.41 14.38 21.11
N ALA A 166 -39.65 15.68 21.33
CA ALA A 166 -40.77 16.39 20.72
C ALA A 166 -40.58 16.52 19.21
N LEU A 167 -39.34 16.75 18.76
CA LEU A 167 -38.95 16.80 17.36
C LEU A 167 -37.53 16.22 17.19
N THR A 168 -37.23 15.68 16.03
CA THR A 168 -35.93 15.06 15.69
C THR A 168 -35.36 15.67 14.41
N GLY A 169 -34.08 15.40 14.13
CA GLY A 169 -33.39 15.95 12.95
C GLY A 169 -33.98 15.57 11.59
N ASP A 170 -34.79 14.51 11.49
CA ASP A 170 -35.54 14.14 10.28
C ASP A 170 -36.58 15.20 9.84
N ALA A 171 -36.93 16.11 10.76
CA ALA A 171 -37.79 17.24 10.48
C ALA A 171 -37.07 18.39 9.75
N LEU A 172 -35.74 18.34 9.61
CA LEU A 172 -34.95 19.37 8.94
C LEU A 172 -34.98 19.22 7.42
N THR A 173 -34.99 20.36 6.73
CA THR A 173 -34.70 20.48 5.30
C THR A 173 -33.23 20.83 5.09
N THR A 174 -32.72 21.77 5.87
CA THR A 174 -31.34 22.26 5.76
C THR A 174 -30.87 22.89 7.06
N ALA A 175 -29.55 23.00 7.21
CA ALA A 175 -28.89 23.76 8.25
C ALA A 175 -27.70 24.53 7.65
N TYR A 176 -27.50 25.78 8.05
CA TYR A 176 -26.41 26.62 7.53
C TYR A 176 -25.85 27.55 8.60
N LEU A 177 -24.56 27.87 8.46
CA LEU A 177 -23.88 28.88 9.27
C LEU A 177 -24.48 30.26 8.96
N SER A 178 -24.80 31.02 10.01
CA SER A 178 -25.17 32.42 9.92
C SER A 178 -24.53 33.23 11.05
N PHE A 179 -24.62 34.55 10.98
CA PHE A 179 -24.01 35.46 11.95
C PHE A 179 -25.07 36.39 12.52
N ASP A 180 -25.05 36.58 13.84
CA ASP A 180 -25.96 37.55 14.46
C ASP A 180 -25.43 38.97 14.25
N GLN A 181 -26.17 39.76 13.47
CA GLN A 181 -25.85 41.17 13.21
C GLN A 181 -26.01 42.05 14.46
N SER A 182 -26.71 41.55 15.48
CA SER A 182 -27.06 42.31 16.69
C SER A 182 -26.04 42.14 17.82
N HIS A 183 -25.35 41.00 17.87
CA HIS A 183 -24.38 40.66 18.92
C HIS A 183 -23.03 40.26 18.30
N PHE A 184 -22.13 41.24 18.17
CA PHE A 184 -20.70 41.05 17.87
C PHE A 184 -20.36 40.13 16.68
N ASN A 185 -21.29 39.90 15.74
CA ASN A 185 -21.11 38.97 14.62
C ASN A 185 -20.77 37.55 15.09
N GLU A 186 -21.41 37.08 16.17
CA GLU A 186 -21.24 35.72 16.70
C GLU A 186 -21.85 34.68 15.72
N PRO A 187 -21.13 33.58 15.42
CA PRO A 187 -21.62 32.53 14.54
C PRO A 187 -22.68 31.65 15.23
N TYR A 188 -23.75 31.33 14.52
CA TYR A 188 -24.78 30.39 14.97
C TYR A 188 -25.21 29.47 13.83
N VAL A 189 -25.86 28.36 14.16
CA VAL A 189 -26.41 27.43 13.17
C VAL A 189 -27.90 27.68 12.99
N SER A 190 -28.28 28.15 11.80
CA SER A 190 -29.68 28.30 11.40
C SER A 190 -30.24 26.96 10.94
N LEU A 191 -31.46 26.64 11.37
CA LEU A 191 -32.19 25.43 11.03
C LEU A 191 -33.46 25.80 10.27
N GLU A 192 -33.72 25.10 9.17
CA GLU A 192 -34.99 25.21 8.44
C GLU A 192 -35.68 23.85 8.41
N PHE A 193 -36.93 23.80 8.87
CA PHE A 193 -37.72 22.58 8.91
C PHE A 193 -38.43 22.32 7.57
N ASN A 194 -38.73 21.05 7.28
CA ASN A 194 -39.61 20.67 6.17
C ASN A 194 -41.07 20.97 6.50
N ASP A 195 -41.97 20.92 5.52
CA ASP A 195 -43.39 21.29 5.70
C ASP A 195 -44.08 20.58 6.87
N LYS A 196 -43.72 19.31 7.13
CA LYS A 196 -44.26 18.52 8.24
C LYS A 196 -43.62 18.95 9.56
N GLY A 197 -42.30 19.12 9.56
CA GLY A 197 -41.50 19.57 10.70
C GLY A 197 -41.91 20.96 11.17
N ALA A 198 -42.08 21.92 10.26
CA ALA A 198 -42.48 23.28 10.54
C ALA A 198 -43.85 23.34 11.24
N LYS A 199 -44.84 22.57 10.76
CA LYS A 199 -46.16 22.47 11.40
C LYS A 199 -46.07 21.85 12.80
N LYS A 200 -45.26 20.81 12.97
CA LYS A 200 -45.06 20.15 14.27
C LYS A 200 -44.35 21.09 15.24
N PHE A 201 -43.33 21.80 14.79
CA PHE A 201 -42.57 22.78 15.57
C PHE A 201 -43.42 24.00 15.97
N ALA A 202 -44.24 24.52 15.06
CA ALA A 202 -45.18 25.60 15.35
C ALA A 202 -46.17 25.20 16.46
N LYS A 203 -46.72 23.98 16.39
CA LYS A 203 -47.60 23.43 17.43
C LYS A 203 -46.89 23.26 18.78
N ILE A 204 -45.67 22.70 18.78
CA ILE A 204 -44.87 22.51 20.01
C ILE A 204 -44.59 23.85 20.68
N THR A 205 -44.20 24.87 19.90
CA THR A 205 -43.90 26.21 20.43
C THR A 205 -45.14 26.95 20.91
N GLU A 206 -46.29 26.78 20.23
CA GLU A 206 -47.58 27.34 20.66
C GLU A 206 -48.06 26.77 22.00
N GLU A 207 -47.96 25.44 22.19
CA GLU A 207 -48.43 24.77 23.41
C GLU A 207 -47.50 24.94 24.62
N ASN A 208 -46.27 25.42 24.41
CA ASN A 208 -45.22 25.45 25.44
C ASN A 208 -44.57 26.84 25.60
N VAL A 209 -45.28 27.92 25.29
CA VAL A 209 -44.84 29.30 25.57
C VAL A 209 -44.50 29.45 27.06
N GLY A 210 -43.34 30.04 27.34
CA GLY A 210 -42.80 30.23 28.69
C GLY A 210 -41.96 29.07 29.22
N LYS A 211 -41.97 27.89 28.56
CA LYS A 211 -41.11 26.75 28.93
C LYS A 211 -39.79 26.77 28.16
N ARG A 212 -38.79 26.04 28.65
CA ARG A 212 -37.53 25.82 27.93
C ARG A 212 -37.62 24.62 26.99
N LEU A 213 -37.05 24.77 25.80
CA LEU A 213 -36.90 23.71 24.80
C LEU A 213 -35.42 23.41 24.62
N ALA A 214 -34.97 22.26 25.12
CA ALA A 214 -33.60 21.82 24.97
C ALA A 214 -33.33 21.29 23.56
N ILE A 215 -32.26 21.77 22.95
CA ILE A 215 -31.66 21.25 21.73
C ILE A 215 -30.54 20.31 22.16
N VAL A 216 -30.74 19.01 21.91
CA VAL A 216 -29.84 17.94 22.33
C VAL A 216 -29.20 17.35 21.10
N LEU A 217 -27.86 17.26 21.10
CA LEU A 217 -27.08 16.61 20.05
C LEU A 217 -26.25 15.51 20.68
N ASP A 218 -26.41 14.27 20.20
CA ASP A 218 -25.68 13.09 20.71
C ASP A 218 -25.75 12.96 22.24
N LYS A 219 -26.96 13.20 22.79
CA LYS A 219 -27.28 13.14 24.23
C LYS A 219 -26.65 14.23 25.10
N LYS A 220 -25.99 15.23 24.50
CA LYS A 220 -25.48 16.43 25.16
C LYS A 220 -26.37 17.62 24.82
N VAL A 221 -26.75 18.39 25.83
CA VAL A 221 -27.53 19.62 25.63
C VAL A 221 -26.61 20.65 25.01
N GLN A 222 -26.99 21.14 23.83
CA GLN A 222 -26.28 22.23 23.13
C GLN A 222 -26.84 23.57 23.53
N SER A 223 -28.18 23.66 23.70
CA SER A 223 -28.82 24.82 24.30
C SER A 223 -30.20 24.54 24.84
N ALA A 224 -30.71 25.41 25.72
CA ALA A 224 -32.06 25.28 26.29
C ALA A 224 -32.81 26.63 26.40
N PRO A 225 -33.06 27.31 25.26
CA PRO A 225 -33.74 28.60 25.26
C PRO A 225 -35.19 28.51 25.73
N VAL A 226 -35.69 29.62 26.28
CA VAL A 226 -37.11 29.79 26.63
C VAL A 226 -37.91 30.11 25.37
N ILE A 227 -39.02 29.39 25.16
CA ILE A 227 -39.98 29.68 24.09
C ILE A 227 -40.74 30.95 24.46
N ARG A 228 -40.51 32.05 23.74
CA ARG A 228 -41.16 33.35 24.03
C ARG A 228 -42.52 33.52 23.33
N GLU A 229 -42.63 32.99 22.13
CA GLU A 229 -43.82 33.06 21.29
C GLU A 229 -43.88 31.83 20.36
N SER A 230 -45.03 31.61 19.72
CA SER A 230 -45.16 30.57 18.69
C SER A 230 -44.27 30.92 17.49
N ILE A 231 -43.58 29.92 16.94
CA ILE A 231 -42.68 30.09 15.79
C ILE A 231 -43.27 29.39 14.56
N PRO A 232 -44.23 30.01 13.85
CA PRO A 232 -44.84 29.43 12.66
C PRO A 232 -43.94 29.48 11.42
N SER A 233 -42.83 30.22 11.48
CA SER A 233 -41.90 30.42 10.36
C SER A 233 -41.16 29.14 9.94
N GLY A 234 -41.15 28.11 10.79
CA GLY A 234 -40.41 26.88 10.53
C GLY A 234 -38.89 27.06 10.57
N LYS A 235 -38.39 28.11 11.22
CA LYS A 235 -36.96 28.37 11.42
C LYS A 235 -36.60 28.32 12.89
N ALA A 236 -35.43 27.77 13.20
CA ALA A 236 -34.84 27.78 14.53
C ALA A 236 -33.35 28.11 14.44
N GLN A 237 -32.74 28.48 15.56
CA GLN A 237 -31.31 28.75 15.63
C GLN A 237 -30.69 28.02 16.82
N ILE A 238 -29.51 27.44 16.60
CA ILE A 238 -28.65 26.90 17.66
C ILE A 238 -27.55 27.94 17.90
N THR A 239 -27.65 28.61 19.03
CA THR A 239 -26.62 29.53 19.54
C THR A 239 -25.67 28.78 20.47
N GLY A 240 -24.44 29.27 20.58
CA GLY A 240 -23.40 28.71 21.45
C GLY A 240 -22.09 29.45 21.23
N ARG A 241 -21.08 29.18 22.07
CA ARG A 241 -19.72 29.73 21.90
C ARG A 241 -18.95 28.98 20.80
N PHE A 242 -19.48 29.01 19.57
CA PHE A 242 -18.88 28.32 18.43
C PHE A 242 -17.80 29.19 17.78
N THR A 243 -16.76 28.55 17.27
CA THR A 243 -15.96 29.15 16.20
C THR A 243 -16.72 29.07 14.87
N GLN A 244 -16.29 29.85 13.87
CA GLN A 244 -16.86 29.78 12.53
C GLN A 244 -16.76 28.35 11.94
N GLU A 245 -15.62 27.69 12.17
CA GLU A 245 -15.38 26.33 11.71
C GLU A 245 -16.28 25.32 12.43
N GLU A 246 -16.41 25.43 13.76
CA GLU A 246 -17.28 24.53 14.55
C GLU A 246 -18.75 24.67 14.16
N ALA A 247 -19.24 25.89 13.95
CA ALA A 247 -20.60 26.13 13.51
C ALA A 247 -20.84 25.62 12.08
N ASN A 248 -19.85 25.76 11.18
CA ASN A 248 -19.93 25.21 9.84
C ASN A 248 -19.95 23.67 9.85
N ASP A 249 -19.09 23.02 10.64
CA ASP A 249 -19.05 21.56 10.76
C ASP A 249 -20.36 21.02 11.34
N LEU A 250 -20.86 21.66 12.40
CA LEU A 250 -22.16 21.32 12.97
C LEU A 250 -23.28 21.47 11.92
N ALA A 251 -23.27 22.54 11.11
CA ALA A 251 -24.24 22.74 10.06
C ALA A 251 -24.16 21.65 8.96
N ILE A 252 -22.96 21.23 8.55
CA ILE A 252 -22.77 20.10 7.61
C ILE A 252 -23.41 18.84 8.19
N VAL A 253 -23.07 18.50 9.43
CA VAL A 253 -23.51 17.28 10.07
C VAL A 253 -25.04 17.25 10.26
N LEU A 254 -25.65 18.38 10.66
CA LEU A 254 -27.11 18.49 10.83
C LEU A 254 -27.88 18.48 9.50
N ARG A 255 -27.32 19.08 8.45
CA ARG A 255 -27.93 19.14 7.12
C ARG A 255 -27.95 17.78 6.42
N VAL A 256 -26.89 16.99 6.60
CA VAL A 256 -26.81 15.64 6.03
C VAL A 256 -27.66 14.64 6.84
N GLY A 257 -27.67 14.78 8.16
CA GLY A 257 -28.45 13.95 9.07
C GLY A 257 -27.63 12.95 9.89
N ALA A 258 -28.33 12.22 10.75
CA ALA A 258 -27.73 11.32 11.73
C ALA A 258 -27.29 9.98 11.13
N LEU A 259 -26.22 9.41 11.69
CA LEU A 259 -25.82 8.04 11.38
C LEU A 259 -26.86 7.04 11.93
N PRO A 260 -27.19 5.97 11.19
CA PRO A 260 -28.15 4.96 11.63
C PRO A 260 -27.62 4.12 12.81
N ALA A 261 -26.30 4.08 12.99
CA ALA A 261 -25.61 3.44 14.09
C ALA A 261 -24.26 4.11 14.33
N PRO A 262 -23.71 4.05 15.56
CA PRO A 262 -22.37 4.56 15.85
C PRO A 262 -21.31 3.90 14.97
N VAL A 263 -20.27 4.65 14.64
CA VAL A 263 -19.10 4.15 13.90
C VAL A 263 -17.85 4.27 14.73
N TYR A 264 -16.94 3.30 14.60
CA TYR A 264 -15.65 3.29 15.29
C TYR A 264 -14.52 3.13 14.28
N ILE A 265 -13.40 3.80 14.51
CA ILE A 265 -12.22 3.72 13.65
C ILE A 265 -11.45 2.44 14.00
N GLU A 266 -11.41 1.49 13.07
CA GLU A 266 -10.62 0.26 13.20
C GLU A 266 -9.19 0.41 12.65
N GLU A 267 -9.03 1.19 11.58
CA GLU A 267 -7.74 1.52 11.00
C GLU A 267 -7.73 2.98 10.58
N GLU A 268 -6.61 3.65 10.79
CA GLU A 268 -6.33 4.98 10.30
C GLU A 268 -4.91 5.04 9.76
N ARG A 269 -4.73 5.66 8.60
CA ARG A 269 -3.43 6.07 8.10
C ARG A 269 -3.53 7.49 7.54
N THR A 270 -2.97 8.43 8.26
CA THR A 270 -2.90 9.83 7.85
C THR A 270 -1.46 10.18 7.52
N ILE A 271 -1.23 10.74 6.34
CA ILE A 271 0.09 11.10 5.82
C ILE A 271 0.06 12.57 5.41
N GLY A 272 1.00 13.34 5.93
CA GLY A 272 1.16 14.76 5.61
C GLY A 272 1.59 14.97 4.15
N PRO A 273 1.18 16.09 3.52
CA PRO A 273 1.51 16.37 2.12
C PRO A 273 3.02 16.44 1.81
N LEU A 274 3.85 16.84 2.78
CA LEU A 274 5.29 16.99 2.62
C LEU A 274 6.01 15.63 2.47
N LEU A 275 5.65 14.65 3.32
CA LEU A 275 6.26 13.31 3.30
C LEU A 275 6.03 12.60 1.95
N GLY A 276 4.84 12.77 1.38
CA GLY A 276 4.49 12.22 0.07
C GLY A 276 5.34 12.81 -1.07
N GLN A 277 5.58 14.12 -1.07
CA GLN A 277 6.36 14.78 -2.12
C GLN A 277 7.84 14.38 -2.11
N ASP A 278 8.44 14.28 -0.92
CA ASP A 278 9.83 13.83 -0.78
C ASP A 278 9.97 12.36 -1.18
N SER A 279 9.01 11.52 -0.79
CA SER A 279 8.90 10.13 -1.21
C SER A 279 8.82 9.96 -2.74
N ILE A 280 8.02 10.79 -3.43
CA ILE A 280 7.96 10.79 -4.90
C ILE A 280 9.34 11.16 -5.48
N ARG A 281 9.97 12.21 -4.96
CA ARG A 281 11.25 12.72 -5.47
C ARG A 281 12.35 11.67 -5.35
N ASP A 282 12.44 11.02 -4.19
CA ASP A 282 13.43 9.99 -3.91
C ASP A 282 13.16 8.72 -4.73
N GLY A 283 11.90 8.33 -4.87
CA GLY A 283 11.48 7.27 -5.78
C GLY A 283 11.88 7.53 -7.25
N ILE A 284 11.65 8.75 -7.76
CA ILE A 284 12.06 9.14 -9.12
C ILE A 284 13.58 9.14 -9.25
N ARG A 285 14.31 9.70 -8.27
CA ARG A 285 15.79 9.69 -8.26
C ARG A 285 16.34 8.26 -8.29
N ALA A 286 15.83 7.37 -7.44
CA ALA A 286 16.21 5.96 -7.42
C ALA A 286 15.91 5.28 -8.76
N THR A 287 14.76 5.55 -9.37
CA THR A 287 14.40 5.03 -10.70
C THR A 287 15.39 5.48 -11.78
N LEU A 288 15.74 6.77 -11.82
CA LEU A 288 16.65 7.34 -12.81
C LEU A 288 18.08 6.81 -12.64
N ILE A 289 18.61 6.85 -11.41
CA ILE A 289 19.96 6.38 -11.11
C ILE A 289 20.08 4.88 -11.41
N GLY A 290 19.13 4.08 -10.90
CA GLY A 290 19.11 2.63 -11.12
C GLY A 290 18.97 2.28 -12.61
N GLY A 291 18.10 2.98 -13.32
CA GLY A 291 17.91 2.82 -14.76
C GLY A 291 19.15 3.16 -15.58
N ILE A 292 19.83 4.26 -15.26
CA ILE A 292 21.09 4.65 -15.91
C ILE A 292 22.17 3.60 -15.65
N LEU A 293 22.35 3.16 -14.40
CA LEU A 293 23.37 2.16 -14.07
C LEU A 293 23.13 0.83 -14.80
N VAL A 294 21.88 0.35 -14.86
CA VAL A 294 21.54 -0.85 -15.62
C VAL A 294 21.72 -0.64 -17.12
N ALA A 295 21.33 0.51 -17.66
CA ALA A 295 21.52 0.82 -19.07
C ALA A 295 23.01 0.87 -19.45
N VAL A 296 23.85 1.47 -18.61
CA VAL A 296 25.31 1.50 -18.76
C VAL A 296 25.87 0.08 -18.69
N PHE A 297 25.48 -0.72 -17.70
CA PHE A 297 25.90 -2.11 -17.58
C PHE A 297 25.55 -2.92 -18.84
N MET A 298 24.30 -2.80 -19.32
CA MET A 298 23.83 -3.50 -20.51
C MET A 298 24.60 -3.08 -21.77
N PHE A 299 24.83 -1.78 -21.93
CA PHE A 299 25.64 -1.26 -23.03
C PHE A 299 27.07 -1.79 -22.97
N LEU A 300 27.73 -1.75 -21.83
CA LEU A 300 29.11 -2.21 -21.68
C LEU A 300 29.23 -3.72 -21.91
N TYR A 301 28.34 -4.52 -21.32
CA TYR A 301 28.42 -5.98 -21.40
C TYR A 301 28.00 -6.54 -22.77
N TYR A 302 26.88 -6.05 -23.32
CA TYR A 302 26.28 -6.59 -24.56
C TYR A 302 26.49 -5.70 -25.80
N LEU A 303 27.14 -4.55 -25.66
CA LEU A 303 27.44 -3.62 -26.76
C LEU A 303 26.17 -3.25 -27.54
N LEU A 304 26.14 -3.52 -28.85
CA LEU A 304 24.98 -3.22 -29.70
C LEU A 304 23.71 -3.96 -29.24
N ALA A 305 23.82 -5.22 -28.80
CA ALA A 305 22.66 -5.93 -28.24
C ALA A 305 22.20 -5.23 -26.94
N GLY A 306 23.14 -4.72 -26.14
CA GLY A 306 22.85 -3.89 -24.98
C GLY A 306 22.07 -2.63 -25.30
N MET A 307 22.43 -1.92 -26.38
CA MET A 307 21.65 -0.76 -26.85
C MET A 307 20.21 -1.13 -27.21
N ILE A 308 20.01 -2.29 -27.84
CA ILE A 308 18.66 -2.78 -28.20
C ILE A 308 17.85 -3.08 -26.92
N ALA A 309 18.46 -3.70 -25.92
CA ALA A 309 17.84 -3.92 -24.62
C ALA A 309 17.48 -2.59 -23.92
N ASN A 310 18.35 -1.58 -24.01
CA ASN A 310 18.08 -0.25 -23.43
C ASN A 310 16.91 0.46 -24.13
N ILE A 311 16.76 0.30 -25.44
CA ILE A 311 15.55 0.78 -26.15
C ILE A 311 14.32 0.06 -25.60
N ALA A 312 14.34 -1.26 -25.47
CA ALA A 312 13.24 -2.02 -24.88
C ALA A 312 12.94 -1.61 -23.42
N LEU A 313 13.97 -1.25 -22.65
CA LEU A 313 13.83 -0.76 -21.27
C LEU A 313 13.06 0.56 -21.19
N ILE A 314 13.43 1.54 -22.04
CA ILE A 314 12.74 2.84 -22.10
C ILE A 314 11.29 2.64 -22.56
N LEU A 315 11.08 1.80 -23.58
CA LEU A 315 9.74 1.50 -24.07
C LEU A 315 8.89 0.78 -23.03
N ASN A 316 9.50 -0.10 -22.23
CA ASN A 316 8.82 -0.76 -21.12
C ASN A 316 8.28 0.27 -20.12
N LEU A 317 9.11 1.24 -19.72
CA LEU A 317 8.69 2.31 -18.82
C LEU A 317 7.55 3.15 -19.42
N ILE A 318 7.63 3.52 -20.70
CA ILE A 318 6.57 4.29 -21.38
C ILE A 318 5.24 3.52 -21.41
N ILE A 319 5.27 2.23 -21.76
CA ILE A 319 4.08 1.38 -21.79
C ILE A 319 3.50 1.22 -20.38
N LEU A 320 4.35 1.03 -19.37
CA LEU A 320 3.94 0.94 -17.97
C LEU A 320 3.18 2.19 -17.55
N LEU A 321 3.74 3.39 -17.76
CA LEU A 321 3.11 4.66 -17.41
C LEU A 321 1.80 4.88 -18.19
N GLY A 322 1.78 4.54 -19.47
CA GLY A 322 0.57 4.62 -20.31
C GLY A 322 -0.54 3.69 -19.83
N ALA A 323 -0.19 2.47 -19.41
CA ALA A 323 -1.15 1.51 -18.87
C ALA A 323 -1.68 1.92 -17.49
N LEU A 324 -0.84 2.46 -16.60
CA LEU A 324 -1.29 2.98 -15.31
C LEU A 324 -2.36 4.07 -15.49
N SER A 325 -2.09 5.02 -16.39
CA SER A 325 -3.05 6.08 -16.76
C SER A 325 -4.34 5.49 -17.36
N TYR A 326 -4.23 4.58 -18.33
CA TYR A 326 -5.39 3.98 -19.00
C TYR A 326 -6.34 3.26 -18.04
N PHE A 327 -5.80 2.49 -17.10
CA PHE A 327 -6.59 1.74 -16.13
C PHE A 327 -6.99 2.55 -14.89
N ASN A 328 -6.64 3.85 -14.83
CA ASN A 328 -6.78 4.68 -13.63
C ASN A 328 -6.16 4.00 -12.39
N ALA A 329 -5.05 3.30 -12.57
CA ALA A 329 -4.38 2.60 -11.49
C ALA A 329 -3.61 3.59 -10.62
N THR A 330 -3.78 3.48 -9.31
CA THR A 330 -3.12 4.33 -8.33
C THR A 330 -1.64 3.94 -8.17
N LEU A 331 -0.73 4.89 -8.38
CA LEU A 331 0.68 4.74 -8.09
C LEU A 331 0.92 5.03 -6.60
N THR A 332 1.37 4.02 -5.86
CA THR A 332 1.70 4.10 -4.42
C THR A 332 3.22 4.08 -4.25
N LEU A 333 3.75 4.31 -3.06
CA LEU A 333 5.18 4.22 -2.77
C LEU A 333 5.71 2.79 -2.97
N PRO A 334 5.07 1.73 -2.45
CA PRO A 334 5.37 0.37 -2.89
C PRO A 334 5.19 0.22 -4.41
N GLY A 335 4.18 0.85 -5.00
CA GLY A 335 3.99 0.94 -6.46
C GLY A 335 5.23 1.41 -7.22
N ILE A 336 5.88 2.48 -6.75
CA ILE A 336 7.15 2.99 -7.29
C ILE A 336 8.25 1.93 -7.16
N ALA A 337 8.37 1.26 -6.01
CA ALA A 337 9.31 0.15 -5.86
C ALA A 337 9.05 -0.97 -6.88
N GLY A 338 7.79 -1.22 -7.23
CA GLY A 338 7.39 -2.12 -8.31
C GLY A 338 7.84 -1.64 -9.69
N VAL A 339 7.67 -0.35 -10.01
CA VAL A 339 8.20 0.25 -11.25
C VAL A 339 9.71 0.07 -11.33
N ILE A 340 10.42 0.44 -10.26
CA ILE A 340 11.88 0.31 -10.14
C ILE A 340 12.31 -1.14 -10.34
N LEU A 341 11.67 -2.08 -9.65
CA LEU A 341 12.01 -3.49 -9.74
C LEU A 341 11.73 -4.06 -11.15
N THR A 342 10.62 -3.69 -11.77
CA THR A 342 10.30 -4.12 -13.14
C THR A 342 11.33 -3.61 -14.15
N LEU A 343 11.99 -2.48 -13.88
CA LEU A 343 13.09 -1.99 -14.72
C LEU A 343 14.27 -2.98 -14.71
N GLY A 344 14.62 -3.54 -13.55
CA GLY A 344 15.67 -4.54 -13.45
C GLY A 344 15.27 -5.86 -14.09
N MET A 345 14.05 -6.32 -13.80
CA MET A 345 13.52 -7.56 -14.35
C MET A 345 13.28 -7.49 -15.88
N ALA A 346 12.98 -6.32 -16.43
CA ALA A 346 12.72 -6.16 -17.88
C ALA A 346 13.95 -6.48 -18.75
N VAL A 347 15.13 -6.43 -18.15
CA VAL A 347 16.39 -6.74 -18.82
C VAL A 347 16.69 -8.25 -18.81
N ASP A 348 16.14 -9.01 -17.86
CA ASP A 348 16.36 -10.47 -17.72
C ASP A 348 16.01 -11.23 -19.00
N ALA A 349 14.83 -10.98 -19.56
CA ALA A 349 14.40 -11.61 -20.81
C ALA A 349 15.39 -11.34 -21.97
N ASN A 350 15.94 -10.12 -22.04
CA ASN A 350 16.95 -9.76 -23.03
C ASN A 350 18.28 -10.47 -22.78
N VAL A 351 18.73 -10.55 -21.52
CA VAL A 351 19.93 -11.31 -21.12
C VAL A 351 19.82 -12.78 -21.53
N LEU A 352 18.69 -13.43 -21.25
CA LEU A 352 18.44 -14.81 -21.66
C LEU A 352 18.53 -14.97 -23.19
N ILE A 353 17.87 -14.10 -23.96
CA ILE A 353 17.92 -14.15 -25.43
C ILE A 353 19.37 -14.00 -25.89
N TYR A 354 20.14 -13.07 -25.31
CA TYR A 354 21.50 -12.77 -25.77
C TYR A 354 22.49 -13.87 -25.41
N GLU A 355 22.40 -14.48 -24.23
CA GLU A 355 23.19 -15.66 -23.90
C GLU A 355 22.84 -16.83 -24.83
N ARG A 356 21.57 -17.02 -25.18
CA ARG A 356 21.20 -18.07 -26.14
C ARG A 356 21.72 -17.79 -27.55
N ILE A 357 21.64 -16.54 -28.02
CA ILE A 357 22.24 -16.14 -29.31
C ILE A 357 23.76 -16.40 -29.29
N ARG A 358 24.44 -16.08 -28.19
CA ARG A 358 25.87 -16.31 -28.00
C ARG A 358 26.22 -17.80 -28.07
N GLU A 359 25.43 -18.67 -27.46
CA GLU A 359 25.60 -20.13 -27.57
C GLU A 359 25.46 -20.64 -29.02
N GLU A 360 24.48 -20.13 -29.77
CA GLU A 360 24.25 -20.51 -31.16
C GLU A 360 25.36 -19.99 -32.09
N LEU A 361 25.89 -18.78 -31.83
CA LEU A 361 27.04 -18.21 -32.54
C LEU A 361 28.33 -18.99 -32.26
N LYS A 362 28.54 -19.43 -31.01
CA LYS A 362 29.68 -20.30 -30.64
C LYS A 362 29.63 -21.63 -31.40
N SER A 363 28.43 -22.11 -31.72
CA SER A 363 28.21 -23.29 -32.56
C SER A 363 28.38 -23.01 -34.06
N GLN A 364 29.03 -21.90 -34.43
CA GLN A 364 29.33 -21.46 -35.81
C GLN A 364 28.11 -21.28 -36.71
N LYS A 365 26.92 -21.04 -36.15
CA LYS A 365 25.72 -20.77 -36.96
C LYS A 365 25.76 -19.35 -37.52
N PRO A 366 25.23 -19.12 -38.75
CA PRO A 366 25.11 -17.78 -39.32
C PRO A 366 24.31 -16.84 -38.41
N LEU A 367 24.70 -15.57 -38.31
CA LEU A 367 24.11 -14.59 -37.40
C LEU A 367 22.57 -14.54 -37.48
N ARG A 368 22.01 -14.55 -38.70
CA ARG A 368 20.55 -14.54 -38.91
C ARG A 368 19.86 -15.77 -38.31
N GLN A 369 20.47 -16.94 -38.43
CA GLN A 369 19.94 -18.19 -37.88
C GLN A 369 20.13 -18.24 -36.37
N ALA A 370 21.29 -17.80 -35.87
CA ALA A 370 21.57 -17.73 -34.43
C ALA A 370 20.57 -16.80 -33.71
N ILE A 371 20.26 -15.63 -34.29
CA ILE A 371 19.22 -14.73 -33.75
C ILE A 371 17.86 -15.43 -33.73
N ALA A 372 17.43 -16.03 -34.84
CA ALA A 372 16.13 -16.70 -34.91
C ALA A 372 16.00 -17.83 -33.86
N LEU A 373 16.99 -18.71 -33.78
CA LEU A 373 17.03 -19.79 -32.81
C LEU A 373 17.13 -19.30 -31.37
N GLY A 374 17.84 -18.19 -31.14
CA GLY A 374 17.93 -17.53 -29.84
C GLY A 374 16.56 -17.17 -29.29
N TYR A 375 15.75 -16.44 -30.07
CA TYR A 375 14.38 -16.09 -29.68
C TYR A 375 13.48 -17.31 -29.51
N ASP A 376 13.50 -18.25 -30.46
CA ASP A 376 12.58 -19.40 -30.45
C ASP A 376 12.88 -20.35 -29.27
N ARG A 377 14.16 -20.55 -28.92
CA ARG A 377 14.57 -21.39 -27.78
C ARG A 377 14.41 -20.69 -26.43
N ALA A 378 14.66 -19.38 -26.37
CA ALA A 378 14.51 -18.61 -25.14
C ALA A 378 13.04 -18.40 -24.75
N PHE A 379 12.13 -18.30 -25.74
CA PHE A 379 10.71 -17.95 -25.51
C PHE A 379 10.05 -18.75 -24.39
N SER A 380 10.21 -20.07 -24.40
CA SER A 380 9.55 -20.92 -23.41
C SER A 380 10.04 -20.61 -21.99
N ALA A 381 11.35 -20.46 -21.79
CA ALA A 381 11.91 -20.16 -20.49
C ALA A 381 11.55 -18.76 -19.99
N ILE A 382 11.49 -17.76 -20.89
CA ILE A 382 11.03 -16.39 -20.55
C ILE A 382 9.56 -16.41 -20.12
N PHE A 383 8.72 -17.12 -20.87
CA PHE A 383 7.30 -17.20 -20.56
C PHE A 383 7.06 -17.92 -19.23
N ASP A 384 7.78 -19.02 -19.00
CA ASP A 384 7.69 -19.79 -17.76
C ASP A 384 8.08 -19.00 -16.52
N SER A 385 9.18 -18.25 -16.58
CA SER A 385 9.66 -17.44 -15.45
C SER A 385 8.73 -16.26 -15.13
N ASN A 386 8.13 -15.64 -16.15
CA ASN A 386 7.23 -14.52 -15.91
C ASN A 386 5.86 -14.97 -15.37
N ILE A 387 5.38 -16.18 -15.71
CA ILE A 387 4.13 -16.71 -15.13
C ILE A 387 4.25 -16.88 -13.61
N THR A 388 5.36 -17.39 -13.09
CA THR A 388 5.53 -17.56 -11.64
C THR A 388 5.53 -16.21 -10.90
N THR A 389 6.16 -15.18 -11.47
CA THR A 389 6.08 -13.83 -10.92
C THR A 389 4.66 -13.25 -11.01
N LEU A 390 3.94 -13.50 -12.11
CA LEU A 390 2.54 -13.08 -12.27
C LEU A 390 1.60 -13.79 -11.28
N ILE A 391 1.86 -15.05 -10.94
CA ILE A 391 1.14 -15.76 -9.88
C ILE A 391 1.35 -15.01 -8.56
N ALA A 392 2.60 -14.72 -8.17
CA ALA A 392 2.87 -13.97 -6.94
C ALA A 392 2.20 -12.58 -6.94
N ALA A 393 2.27 -11.85 -8.06
CA ALA A 393 1.61 -10.55 -8.22
C ALA A 393 0.08 -10.65 -8.11
N PHE A 394 -0.54 -11.69 -8.67
CA PHE A 394 -1.97 -11.93 -8.54
C PHE A 394 -2.38 -12.19 -7.08
N LEU A 395 -1.63 -13.00 -6.34
CA LEU A 395 -1.91 -13.24 -4.92
C LEU A 395 -1.72 -11.97 -4.09
N LEU A 396 -0.71 -11.15 -4.41
CA LEU A 396 -0.52 -9.83 -3.79
C LEU A 396 -1.70 -8.90 -4.05
N PHE A 397 -2.23 -8.89 -5.27
CA PHE A 397 -3.40 -8.08 -5.60
C PHE A 397 -4.65 -8.55 -4.84
N GLN A 398 -4.87 -9.86 -4.78
CA GLN A 398 -6.06 -10.44 -4.14
C GLN A 398 -6.07 -10.27 -2.63
N PHE A 399 -4.92 -10.50 -1.97
CA PHE A 399 -4.82 -10.52 -0.50
C PHE A 399 -4.21 -9.26 0.10
N GLY A 400 -3.50 -8.45 -0.69
CA GLY A 400 -2.93 -7.18 -0.25
C GLY A 400 -3.99 -6.10 -0.03
N THR A 401 -3.64 -5.10 0.77
CA THR A 401 -4.45 -3.91 1.05
C THR A 401 -3.76 -2.66 0.51
N GLY A 402 -4.55 -1.61 0.24
CA GLY A 402 -4.11 -0.28 -0.19
C GLY A 402 -2.77 -0.23 -0.96
N PRO A 403 -1.65 0.18 -0.32
CA PRO A 403 -0.34 0.31 -0.96
C PRO A 403 0.19 -0.95 -1.67
N ILE A 404 -0.03 -2.15 -1.10
CA ILE A 404 0.46 -3.42 -1.67
C ILE A 404 -0.25 -3.75 -2.99
N ARG A 405 -1.55 -3.41 -3.12
CA ARG A 405 -2.27 -3.61 -4.38
C ARG A 405 -1.66 -2.74 -5.48
N GLY A 406 -1.26 -1.51 -5.16
CA GLY A 406 -0.52 -0.63 -6.07
C GLY A 406 0.76 -1.29 -6.58
N PHE A 407 1.57 -1.86 -5.68
CA PHE A 407 2.77 -2.65 -6.06
C PHE A 407 2.44 -3.84 -6.96
N ALA A 408 1.40 -4.61 -6.64
CA ALA A 408 1.00 -5.76 -7.45
C ALA A 408 0.59 -5.36 -8.88
N VAL A 409 -0.12 -4.23 -9.02
CA VAL A 409 -0.53 -3.70 -10.33
C VAL A 409 0.68 -3.23 -11.13
N THR A 410 1.59 -2.45 -10.53
CA THR A 410 2.80 -1.97 -11.25
C THR A 410 3.70 -3.13 -11.66
N LEU A 411 3.87 -4.14 -10.79
CA LEU A 411 4.62 -5.36 -11.10
C LEU A 411 3.98 -6.14 -12.26
N THR A 412 2.66 -6.34 -12.23
CA THR A 412 1.92 -7.08 -13.27
C THR A 412 2.03 -6.38 -14.63
N ILE A 413 1.76 -5.08 -14.68
CA ILE A 413 1.84 -4.28 -15.91
C ILE A 413 3.28 -4.28 -16.44
N GLY A 414 4.27 -4.06 -15.57
CA GLY A 414 5.67 -4.06 -15.96
C GLY A 414 6.17 -5.39 -16.50
N ILE A 415 5.73 -6.52 -15.94
CA ILE A 415 6.04 -7.85 -16.47
C ILE A 415 5.44 -8.05 -17.86
N ILE A 416 4.16 -7.71 -18.06
CA ILE A 416 3.50 -7.86 -19.36
C ILE A 416 4.16 -6.96 -20.42
N ALA A 417 4.43 -5.70 -20.05
CA ALA A 417 5.10 -4.74 -20.93
C ALA A 417 6.52 -5.22 -21.28
N SER A 418 7.27 -5.74 -20.32
CA SER A 418 8.63 -6.25 -20.56
C SER A 418 8.65 -7.51 -21.43
N LEU A 419 7.68 -8.42 -21.28
CA LEU A 419 7.50 -9.57 -22.17
C LEU A 419 7.30 -9.11 -23.62
N PHE A 420 6.43 -8.11 -23.82
CA PHE A 420 6.19 -7.53 -25.13
C PHE A 420 7.45 -6.87 -25.70
N THR A 421 8.14 -6.02 -24.93
CA THR A 421 9.33 -5.33 -25.44
C THR A 421 10.48 -6.29 -25.72
N ALA A 422 10.75 -7.24 -24.82
CA ALA A 422 11.85 -8.19 -24.95
C ALA A 422 11.64 -9.27 -26.03
N ILE A 423 10.40 -9.67 -26.34
CA ILE A 423 10.13 -10.74 -27.33
C ILE A 423 9.72 -10.17 -28.69
N PHE A 424 8.95 -9.07 -28.71
CA PHE A 424 8.42 -8.51 -29.94
C PHE A 424 9.27 -7.35 -30.46
N VAL A 425 9.56 -6.35 -29.62
CA VAL A 425 10.23 -5.11 -30.06
C VAL A 425 11.68 -5.35 -30.40
N THR A 426 12.46 -5.94 -29.50
CA THR A 426 13.88 -6.25 -29.76
C THR A 426 14.06 -7.17 -30.97
N ARG A 427 13.17 -8.17 -31.13
CA ARG A 427 13.15 -9.06 -32.31
C ARG A 427 12.92 -8.28 -33.60
N ALA A 428 12.01 -7.31 -33.60
CA ALA A 428 11.76 -6.44 -34.75
C ALA A 428 12.99 -5.57 -35.06
N ILE A 429 13.67 -5.03 -34.05
CA ILE A 429 14.90 -4.25 -34.21
C ILE A 429 16.03 -5.10 -34.83
N PHE A 430 16.26 -6.32 -34.33
CA PHE A 430 17.24 -7.22 -34.96
C PHE A 430 16.88 -7.56 -36.40
N GLN A 431 15.59 -7.77 -36.71
CA GLN A 431 15.13 -8.02 -38.08
C GLN A 431 15.37 -6.82 -39.00
N LEU A 432 15.30 -5.60 -38.48
CA LEU A 432 15.64 -4.38 -39.22
C LEU A 432 17.16 -4.28 -39.44
N LEU A 433 17.97 -4.48 -38.40
CA LEU A 433 19.42 -4.44 -38.49
C LEU A 433 19.98 -5.46 -39.48
N LEU A 434 19.42 -6.67 -39.52
CA LEU A 434 19.79 -7.71 -40.49
C LEU A 434 19.48 -7.36 -41.95
N ARG A 435 18.69 -6.29 -42.22
CA ARG A 435 18.46 -5.77 -43.57
C ARG A 435 19.49 -4.72 -43.98
N LEU A 436 20.16 -4.09 -43.03
CA LEU A 436 21.19 -3.10 -43.31
C LEU A 436 22.45 -3.80 -43.85
N LYS A 437 22.96 -3.32 -44.99
CA LYS A 437 24.21 -3.84 -45.56
C LYS A 437 25.35 -3.61 -44.54
N GLY A 438 26.04 -4.68 -44.15
CA GLY A 438 27.19 -4.64 -43.24
C GLY A 438 26.97 -5.28 -41.86
N PHE A 439 25.72 -5.54 -41.44
CA PHE A 439 25.44 -6.19 -40.16
C PHE A 439 25.62 -7.72 -40.24
N THR A 440 26.86 -8.17 -40.05
CA THR A 440 27.25 -9.59 -40.21
C THR A 440 27.81 -10.22 -38.93
N LYS A 441 28.26 -9.41 -37.96
CA LYS A 441 28.84 -9.86 -36.69
C LYS A 441 28.17 -9.16 -35.51
N LEU A 442 27.99 -9.90 -34.42
CA LEU A 442 27.47 -9.39 -33.16
C LEU A 442 28.49 -9.70 -32.06
N HIS A 443 29.09 -8.67 -31.47
CA HIS A 443 30.08 -8.81 -30.41
C HIS A 443 29.42 -8.62 -29.05
N MET A 444 29.87 -9.38 -28.05
CA MET A 444 29.45 -9.27 -26.65
C MET A 444 30.63 -9.63 -25.74
N LEU A 445 30.72 -8.99 -24.57
CA LEU A 445 31.75 -9.32 -23.57
C LEU A 445 31.43 -10.64 -22.86
N ARG A 446 32.47 -11.30 -22.35
CA ARG A 446 32.36 -12.56 -21.60
C ARG A 446 33.18 -12.48 -20.31
N LEU A 447 32.58 -11.91 -19.27
CA LEU A 447 33.22 -11.88 -17.93
C LEU A 447 33.26 -13.27 -17.28
N ILE A 448 32.23 -14.10 -17.47
CA ILE A 448 32.13 -15.42 -16.85
C ILE A 448 32.18 -16.48 -17.97
N GLY A 449 33.24 -17.29 -17.93
CA GLY A 449 33.48 -18.39 -18.88
C GLY A 449 32.63 -19.63 -18.59
N GLU A 450 32.84 -20.68 -19.38
CA GLU A 450 32.34 -22.01 -19.03
C GLU A 450 33.15 -22.51 -17.83
N THR A 451 32.49 -22.57 -16.68
CA THR A 451 33.07 -23.09 -15.45
C THR A 451 33.01 -24.62 -15.44
N ARG A 452 33.87 -25.23 -14.61
CA ARG A 452 33.88 -26.69 -14.35
C ARG A 452 33.91 -26.95 -12.85
N LEU A 453 33.03 -26.25 -12.13
CA LEU A 453 32.91 -26.38 -10.69
C LEU A 453 32.07 -27.60 -10.34
N ASP A 454 32.42 -28.30 -9.26
CA ASP A 454 31.61 -29.40 -8.71
C ASP A 454 30.67 -28.86 -7.62
N PHE A 455 29.44 -28.56 -8.02
CA PHE A 455 28.36 -28.11 -7.14
C PHE A 455 27.72 -29.27 -6.38
N ILE A 456 27.58 -30.42 -7.04
CA ILE A 456 26.87 -31.58 -6.48
C ILE A 456 27.70 -32.29 -5.41
N GLY A 457 29.01 -32.41 -5.59
CA GLY A 457 29.90 -33.03 -4.60
C GLY A 457 29.93 -32.29 -3.28
N LYS A 458 29.78 -30.95 -3.29
CA LYS A 458 29.80 -30.09 -2.10
C LYS A 458 28.44 -29.87 -1.43
N ARG A 459 27.36 -30.47 -1.96
CA ARG A 459 25.98 -30.20 -1.51
C ARG A 459 25.77 -30.36 0.00
N TRP A 460 26.40 -31.34 0.64
CA TRP A 460 26.22 -31.59 2.08
C TRP A 460 26.76 -30.46 2.95
N ILE A 461 27.87 -29.83 2.54
CA ILE A 461 28.44 -28.67 3.25
C ILE A 461 27.44 -27.53 3.20
N PHE A 462 26.90 -27.24 2.02
CA PHE A 462 25.94 -26.16 1.83
C PHE A 462 24.60 -26.43 2.49
N TYR A 463 24.10 -27.67 2.49
CA TYR A 463 22.91 -28.06 3.24
C TYR A 463 23.04 -27.79 4.74
N ILE A 464 24.19 -28.13 5.33
CA ILE A 464 24.45 -27.90 6.76
C ILE A 464 24.52 -26.40 7.05
N ILE A 465 25.24 -25.62 6.23
CA ILE A 465 25.35 -24.17 6.40
C ILE A 465 23.99 -23.51 6.29
N SER A 466 23.21 -23.83 5.25
CA SER A 466 21.84 -23.34 5.07
C SER A 466 20.95 -23.65 6.25
N LEU A 467 20.95 -24.90 6.70
CA LEU A 467 20.11 -25.32 7.82
C LEU A 467 20.51 -24.59 9.10
N ALA A 468 21.82 -24.41 9.34
CA ALA A 468 22.31 -23.67 10.49
C ALA A 468 21.85 -22.19 10.46
N ILE A 469 22.00 -21.52 9.31
CA ILE A 469 21.56 -20.12 9.15
C ILE A 469 20.04 -20.00 9.34
N VAL A 470 19.25 -20.91 8.76
CA VAL A 470 17.79 -20.91 8.91
C VAL A 470 17.40 -21.15 10.37
N VAL A 471 17.99 -22.13 11.06
CA VAL A 471 17.68 -22.40 12.47
C VAL A 471 18.04 -21.22 13.35
N VAL A 472 19.24 -20.64 13.16
CA VAL A 472 19.70 -19.48 13.94
C VAL A 472 18.83 -18.25 13.68
N GLY A 473 18.49 -17.99 12.41
CA GLY A 473 17.62 -16.88 12.01
C GLY A 473 16.19 -17.03 12.53
N LEU A 474 15.58 -18.20 12.40
CA LEU A 474 14.25 -18.47 12.93
C LEU A 474 14.24 -18.41 14.45
N THR A 475 15.28 -18.92 15.13
CA THR A 475 15.40 -18.81 16.59
C THR A 475 15.46 -17.34 17.00
N ALA A 476 16.27 -16.50 16.34
CA ALA A 476 16.30 -15.06 16.61
C ALA A 476 14.93 -14.40 16.38
N PHE A 477 14.25 -14.76 15.30
CA PHE A 477 12.91 -14.25 14.99
C PHE A 477 11.87 -14.63 16.07
N PHE A 478 11.84 -15.90 16.49
CA PHE A 478 10.91 -16.38 17.52
C PHE A 478 11.25 -15.84 18.91
N MET A 479 12.54 -15.68 19.25
CA MET A 479 12.97 -15.08 20.52
C MET A 479 12.55 -13.61 20.63
N LYS A 480 12.52 -12.88 19.52
CA LYS A 480 12.09 -11.48 19.48
C LYS A 480 10.56 -11.32 19.55
N GLY A 481 9.80 -12.37 19.18
CA GLY A 481 8.36 -12.45 19.39
C GLY A 481 7.60 -11.32 18.68
N GLU A 482 6.73 -10.62 19.42
CA GLU A 482 5.90 -9.53 18.87
C GLU A 482 6.73 -8.34 18.37
N LYS A 483 7.92 -8.11 18.92
CA LYS A 483 8.82 -7.02 18.47
C LYS A 483 9.37 -7.24 17.06
N SER A 484 9.21 -8.44 16.49
CA SER A 484 9.55 -8.71 15.10
C SER A 484 8.48 -8.24 14.12
N TYR A 485 7.29 -7.84 14.59
CA TYR A 485 6.16 -7.46 13.78
C TYR A 485 5.87 -5.96 13.95
N GLY A 486 5.53 -5.30 12.85
CA GLY A 486 5.04 -3.93 12.88
C GLY A 486 3.56 -3.86 13.28
N ILE A 487 3.06 -2.63 13.45
CA ILE A 487 1.67 -2.37 13.86
C ILE A 487 0.61 -2.98 12.94
N ASP A 488 0.95 -3.22 11.67
CA ASP A 488 0.09 -3.94 10.72
C ASP A 488 -0.34 -5.31 11.22
N PHE A 489 0.43 -5.93 12.12
CA PHE A 489 0.20 -7.28 12.61
C PHE A 489 -0.01 -7.35 14.13
N THR A 490 0.63 -6.47 14.89
CA THR A 490 0.45 -6.40 16.36
C THR A 490 -0.75 -5.56 16.77
N GLY A 491 -1.19 -4.64 15.90
CA GLY A 491 -2.01 -3.51 16.32
C GLY A 491 -1.20 -2.48 17.12
N GLY A 492 -1.84 -1.34 17.38
CA GLY A 492 -1.23 -0.20 18.08
C GLY A 492 -1.25 1.06 17.24
N GLN A 493 -0.40 2.01 17.59
CA GLN A 493 -0.31 3.30 16.91
C GLN A 493 1.14 3.70 16.69
N VAL A 494 1.43 4.24 15.51
CA VAL A 494 2.69 4.91 15.16
C VAL A 494 2.37 6.35 14.84
N GLN A 495 3.04 7.28 15.50
CA GLN A 495 2.98 8.69 15.15
C GLN A 495 4.38 9.19 14.78
N GLU A 496 4.43 10.07 13.79
CA GLU A 496 5.66 10.70 13.33
C GLU A 496 5.52 12.20 13.48
N PHE A 497 6.44 12.78 14.23
CA PHE A 497 6.46 14.21 14.55
C PHE A 497 7.72 14.83 13.94
N LYS A 498 7.56 15.99 13.30
CA LYS A 498 8.67 16.86 12.90
C LYS A 498 8.70 18.08 13.80
N PHE A 499 9.83 18.32 14.44
CA PHE A 499 10.08 19.54 15.21
C PHE A 499 10.84 20.56 14.35
N ASP A 500 10.81 21.85 14.69
CA ASP A 500 11.65 22.84 14.01
C ASP A 500 13.14 22.63 14.38
N SER A 501 13.42 22.11 15.57
CA SER A 501 14.78 21.79 16.04
C SER A 501 14.93 20.33 16.49
N PRO A 502 16.15 19.75 16.41
CA PRO A 502 16.40 18.40 16.94
C PRO A 502 16.11 18.28 18.43
N VAL A 503 15.19 17.39 18.79
CA VAL A 503 14.82 17.12 20.18
C VAL A 503 15.60 15.93 20.74
N LYS A 504 15.98 15.97 22.02
CA LYS A 504 16.63 14.83 22.68
C LYS A 504 15.60 13.76 23.04
N ILE A 505 15.91 12.51 22.69
CA ILE A 505 15.06 11.34 22.98
C ILE A 505 14.74 11.22 24.49
N GLU A 506 15.66 11.61 25.37
CA GLU A 506 15.43 11.51 26.82
C GLU A 506 14.35 12.48 27.31
N ASP A 507 14.30 13.70 26.77
CA ASP A 507 13.29 14.70 27.12
C ASP A 507 11.89 14.22 26.67
N VAL A 508 11.82 13.63 25.48
CA VAL A 508 10.60 12.98 24.95
C VAL A 508 10.19 11.81 25.85
N ARG A 509 11.13 10.96 26.26
CA ARG A 509 10.87 9.81 27.14
C ARG A 509 10.32 10.24 28.50
N ILE A 510 10.86 11.30 29.09
CA ILE A 510 10.35 11.88 30.34
C ILE A 510 8.92 12.38 30.15
N ALA A 511 8.66 13.14 29.07
CA ALA A 511 7.32 13.65 28.77
C ALA A 511 6.29 12.53 28.59
N LEU A 512 6.63 11.44 27.89
CA LEU A 512 5.75 10.28 27.70
C LEU A 512 5.52 9.52 29.02
N LYS A 513 6.52 9.43 29.89
CA LYS A 513 6.38 8.75 31.19
C LYS A 513 5.38 9.46 32.10
N GLU A 514 5.30 10.80 32.05
CA GLU A 514 4.35 11.59 32.84
C GLU A 514 2.88 11.34 32.45
N ILE A 515 2.63 10.94 31.20
CA ILE A 515 1.29 10.59 30.69
C ILE A 515 1.04 9.07 30.66
N ASN A 516 1.80 8.30 31.45
CA ASN A 516 1.71 6.83 31.55
C ASN A 516 2.04 6.06 30.26
N LEU A 517 2.81 6.64 29.34
CA LEU A 517 3.27 6.01 28.09
C LEU A 517 4.78 5.68 28.13
N GLY A 518 5.28 5.27 29.30
CA GLY A 518 6.72 5.00 29.50
C GLY A 518 7.26 3.77 28.76
N ASP A 519 6.37 2.91 28.24
CA ASP A 519 6.67 1.74 27.42
C ASP A 519 6.73 2.05 25.91
N ALA A 520 6.42 3.29 25.51
CA ALA A 520 6.46 3.72 24.13
C ALA A 520 7.86 3.57 23.52
N SER A 521 7.91 3.07 22.29
CA SER A 521 9.16 2.98 21.53
C SER A 521 9.40 4.30 20.81
N ILE A 522 10.50 4.97 21.13
CA ILE A 522 10.92 6.23 20.52
C ILE A 522 12.09 5.95 19.59
N GLN A 523 12.00 6.40 18.35
CA GLN A 523 13.04 6.28 17.34
C GLN A 523 13.22 7.62 16.63
N GLN A 524 14.45 8.09 16.54
CA GLN A 524 14.80 9.29 15.77
C GLN A 524 15.15 8.88 14.34
N VAL A 525 14.70 9.65 13.35
CA VAL A 525 14.99 9.38 11.94
C VAL A 525 16.47 9.67 11.69
N LYS A 526 17.15 8.77 10.97
CA LYS A 526 18.62 8.85 10.80
C LYS A 526 19.06 10.05 9.96
N ASP A 527 18.27 10.40 8.97
CA ASP A 527 18.60 11.46 8.01
C ASP A 527 18.07 12.83 8.45
N ASP A 528 17.10 12.87 9.37
CA ASP A 528 16.56 14.10 9.96
C ASP A 528 16.39 13.94 11.49
N PRO A 529 17.36 14.41 12.31
CA PRO A 529 17.25 14.37 13.77
C PRO A 529 16.09 15.20 14.34
N ALA A 530 15.45 16.07 13.57
CA ALA A 530 14.26 16.77 14.02
C ALA A 530 12.97 15.92 13.89
N GLU A 531 13.07 14.76 13.23
CA GLU A 531 11.96 13.82 13.07
C GLU A 531 12.04 12.67 14.06
N LEU A 532 10.88 12.38 14.67
CA LEU A 532 10.72 11.39 15.72
C LEU A 532 9.51 10.50 15.44
N ILE A 533 9.75 9.20 15.44
CA ILE A 533 8.75 8.14 15.35
C ILE A 533 8.48 7.62 16.75
N ILE A 534 7.23 7.70 17.18
CA ILE A 534 6.75 7.22 18.47
C ILE A 534 5.75 6.10 18.22
N ARG A 535 5.98 4.94 18.86
CA ARG A 535 5.07 3.80 18.80
C ARG A 535 4.44 3.55 20.16
N THR A 536 3.12 3.44 20.19
CA THR A 536 2.32 3.16 21.39
C THR A 536 1.44 1.94 21.18
N SER A 537 1.13 1.23 22.26
CA SER A 537 0.23 0.06 22.24
C SER A 537 -1.24 0.45 22.04
N GLY A 538 -1.61 1.68 22.41
CA GLY A 538 -2.95 2.23 22.28
C GLY A 538 -3.00 3.60 21.60
N GLU A 539 -4.20 4.17 21.54
CA GLU A 539 -4.47 5.49 20.99
C GLU A 539 -3.98 6.58 21.94
N ALA A 540 -2.99 7.35 21.48
CA ALA A 540 -2.28 8.32 22.30
C ALA A 540 -2.01 9.65 21.58
N THR A 541 -2.37 9.80 20.30
CA THR A 541 -1.99 10.99 19.51
C THR A 541 -2.37 12.31 20.17
N GLN A 542 -3.60 12.42 20.70
CA GLN A 542 -4.06 13.67 21.31
C GLN A 542 -3.36 13.94 22.65
N GLU A 543 -3.17 12.90 23.47
CA GLU A 543 -2.48 13.00 24.77
C GLU A 543 -1.02 13.42 24.58
N ILE A 544 -0.32 12.78 23.63
CA ILE A 544 1.06 13.12 23.26
C ILE A 544 1.14 14.54 22.72
N SER A 545 0.25 14.90 21.80
CA SER A 545 0.26 16.24 21.18
C SER A 545 0.00 17.35 22.21
N ASN A 546 -0.94 17.14 23.12
CA ASN A 546 -1.20 18.07 24.21
C ASN A 546 0.00 18.19 25.14
N LYS A 547 0.65 17.06 25.47
CA LYS A 547 1.85 17.06 26.32
C LYS A 547 3.05 17.73 25.64
N PHE A 548 3.25 17.52 24.34
CA PHE A 548 4.32 18.16 23.59
C PHE A 548 4.11 19.66 23.48
N LYS A 549 2.87 20.13 23.31
CA LYS A 549 2.55 21.57 23.38
C LYS A 549 2.86 22.18 24.75
N GLU A 550 2.77 21.39 25.83
CA GLU A 550 3.11 21.84 27.18
C GLU A 550 4.63 21.86 27.43
N VAL A 551 5.35 20.84 26.97
CA VAL A 551 6.79 20.64 27.25
C VAL A 551 7.67 21.40 26.27
N PHE A 552 7.33 21.41 24.99
CA PHE A 552 8.09 22.03 23.89
C PHE A 552 7.43 23.33 23.42
N LYS A 553 7.04 24.21 24.35
CA LYS A 553 6.30 25.46 24.03
C LYS A 553 6.97 26.35 22.98
N ASP A 554 8.30 26.36 22.98
CA ASP A 554 9.11 27.22 22.11
C ASP A 554 9.51 26.56 20.79
N ASP A 555 9.23 25.25 20.62
CA ASP A 555 9.61 24.47 19.44
C ASP A 555 8.34 23.93 18.77
N LYS A 556 7.99 24.48 17.61
CA LYS A 556 6.79 24.03 16.91
C LYS A 556 7.02 22.63 16.39
N PHE A 557 5.95 21.86 16.38
CA PHE A 557 5.97 20.54 15.79
C PHE A 557 4.74 20.31 14.92
N GLU A 558 4.93 19.47 13.92
CA GLU A 558 3.88 19.01 13.02
C GLU A 558 3.77 17.49 13.09
N ILE A 559 2.54 16.97 13.02
CA ILE A 559 2.31 15.54 12.90
C ILE A 559 2.40 15.18 11.43
N ILE A 560 3.50 14.53 11.04
CA ILE A 560 3.74 14.12 9.67
C ILE A 560 2.91 12.89 9.32
N LYS A 561 2.81 11.95 10.26
CA LYS A 561 2.16 10.67 10.02
C LYS A 561 1.45 10.16 11.26
N VAL A 562 0.27 9.59 11.07
CA VAL A 562 -0.39 8.78 12.09
C VAL A 562 -0.88 7.50 11.45
N GLU A 563 -0.41 6.37 11.95
CA GLU A 563 -0.94 5.06 11.59
C GLU A 563 -1.48 4.38 12.84
N LYS A 564 -2.74 3.96 12.80
CA LYS A 564 -3.43 3.26 13.87
C LYS A 564 -4.03 1.99 13.29
N VAL A 565 -3.78 0.86 13.94
CA VAL A 565 -4.36 -0.43 13.55
C VAL A 565 -4.95 -1.08 14.80
N GLY A 566 -6.25 -1.39 14.76
CA GLY A 566 -6.91 -2.14 15.82
C GLY A 566 -6.36 -3.57 15.93
N PRO A 567 -6.28 -4.16 17.15
CA PRO A 567 -5.73 -5.51 17.34
C PRO A 567 -6.44 -6.59 16.51
N SER A 568 -7.77 -6.47 16.34
CA SER A 568 -8.57 -7.37 15.51
C SER A 568 -8.15 -7.34 14.04
N ILE A 569 -7.95 -6.15 13.49
CA ILE A 569 -7.51 -5.95 12.10
C ILE A 569 -6.07 -6.42 11.93
N GLY A 570 -5.19 -6.12 12.88
CA GLY A 570 -3.79 -6.57 12.84
C GLY A 570 -3.68 -8.09 12.70
N HIS A 571 -4.44 -8.84 13.50
CA HIS A 571 -4.49 -10.30 13.39
C HIS A 571 -5.05 -10.76 12.03
N GLN A 572 -6.09 -10.12 11.50
CA GLN A 572 -6.65 -10.45 10.19
C GLN A 572 -5.66 -10.18 9.06
N LEU A 573 -4.96 -9.05 9.08
CA LEU A 573 -3.94 -8.67 8.09
C LEU A 573 -2.78 -9.68 8.13
N ARG A 574 -2.33 -10.08 9.32
CA ARG A 574 -1.29 -11.11 9.49
C ARG A 574 -1.70 -12.43 8.85
N MET A 575 -2.94 -12.89 9.11
CA MET A 575 -3.42 -14.14 8.53
C MET A 575 -3.57 -14.04 7.01
N LYS A 576 -4.09 -12.93 6.48
CA LYS A 576 -4.17 -12.69 5.02
C LYS A 576 -2.79 -12.72 4.38
N ALA A 577 -1.78 -12.08 5.01
CA ALA A 577 -0.39 -12.10 4.54
C ALA A 577 0.21 -13.52 4.49
N VAL A 578 0.02 -14.31 5.56
CA VAL A 578 0.49 -15.71 5.60
C VAL A 578 -0.21 -16.55 4.53
N TYR A 579 -1.52 -16.41 4.37
CA TYR A 579 -2.27 -17.12 3.34
C TYR A 579 -1.85 -16.70 1.93
N ALA A 580 -1.58 -15.42 1.68
CA ALA A 580 -1.08 -14.94 0.41
C ALA A 580 0.24 -15.63 0.04
N LEU A 581 1.18 -15.72 1.00
CA LEU A 581 2.46 -16.40 0.81
C LEU A 581 2.27 -17.90 0.54
N LEU A 582 1.47 -18.60 1.34
CA LEU A 582 1.22 -20.04 1.16
C LEU A 582 0.53 -20.35 -0.17
N TYR A 583 -0.48 -19.56 -0.55
CA TYR A 583 -1.19 -19.75 -1.82
C TYR A 583 -0.33 -19.40 -3.02
N ALA A 584 0.58 -18.41 -2.91
CA ALA A 584 1.53 -18.12 -3.97
C ALA A 584 2.52 -19.27 -4.16
N LEU A 585 3.09 -19.80 -3.07
CA LEU A 585 3.99 -20.97 -3.12
C LEU A 585 3.28 -22.21 -3.67
N LEU A 586 2.02 -22.44 -3.28
CA LEU A 586 1.19 -23.51 -3.84
C LEU A 586 0.89 -23.30 -5.32
N GLY A 587 0.56 -22.08 -5.74
CA GLY A 587 0.34 -21.74 -7.15
C GLY A 587 1.59 -21.98 -8.00
N ILE A 588 2.76 -21.58 -7.50
CA ILE A 588 4.06 -21.86 -8.12
C ILE A 588 4.30 -23.37 -8.18
N LEU A 589 4.06 -24.11 -7.10
CA LEU A 589 4.19 -25.57 -7.07
C LEU A 589 3.35 -26.24 -8.15
N ILE A 590 2.06 -25.86 -8.25
CA ILE A 590 1.12 -26.40 -9.24
C ILE A 590 1.61 -26.10 -10.65
N TYR A 591 1.99 -24.85 -10.92
CA TYR A 591 2.48 -24.43 -12.22
C TYR A 591 3.73 -25.21 -12.64
N VAL A 592 4.75 -25.24 -11.79
CA VAL A 592 6.03 -25.92 -12.06
C VAL A 592 5.82 -27.43 -12.20
N SER A 593 4.92 -28.03 -11.40
CA SER A 593 4.59 -29.45 -11.50
C SER A 593 4.00 -29.81 -12.86
N PHE A 594 3.01 -29.02 -13.32
CA PHE A 594 2.41 -29.20 -14.64
C PHE A 594 3.45 -28.98 -15.76
N ARG A 595 4.25 -27.94 -15.62
CA ARG A 595 5.21 -27.52 -16.64
C ARG A 595 6.33 -28.54 -16.87
N PHE A 596 6.92 -29.07 -15.79
CA PHE A 596 8.07 -29.99 -15.87
C PHE A 596 7.68 -31.47 -15.91
N LYS A 597 6.39 -31.81 -15.75
CA LYS A 597 5.86 -33.19 -15.74
C LYS A 597 6.52 -34.11 -14.70
N HIS A 598 7.24 -33.53 -13.74
CA HIS A 598 7.93 -34.22 -12.67
C HIS A 598 7.74 -33.45 -11.37
N PHE A 599 6.92 -33.98 -10.47
CA PHE A 599 6.63 -33.36 -9.18
C PHE A 599 7.90 -33.10 -8.35
N ASN A 600 8.91 -33.97 -8.47
CA ASN A 600 10.18 -33.85 -7.76
C ASN A 600 10.92 -32.53 -8.07
N PHE A 601 10.86 -32.05 -9.31
CA PHE A 601 11.47 -30.77 -9.69
C PHE A 601 10.72 -29.62 -9.02
N ALA A 602 9.39 -29.64 -9.10
CA ALA A 602 8.57 -28.60 -8.48
C ALA A 602 8.75 -28.55 -6.96
N LEU A 603 8.79 -29.71 -6.29
CA LEU A 603 8.99 -29.80 -4.85
C LEU A 603 10.38 -29.29 -4.44
N ALA A 604 11.45 -29.66 -5.16
CA ALA A 604 12.79 -29.18 -4.87
C ALA A 604 12.91 -27.64 -5.02
N GLY A 605 12.28 -27.08 -6.05
CA GLY A 605 12.19 -25.63 -6.24
C GLY A 605 11.46 -24.94 -5.09
N VAL A 606 10.29 -25.45 -4.70
CA VAL A 606 9.50 -24.85 -3.61
C VAL A 606 10.18 -24.95 -2.24
N ILE A 607 10.92 -26.05 -1.97
CA ILE A 607 11.75 -26.15 -0.76
C ILE A 607 12.84 -25.06 -0.75
N ALA A 608 13.47 -24.79 -1.89
CA ALA A 608 14.42 -23.69 -2.00
C ALA A 608 13.76 -22.31 -1.78
N LEU A 609 12.52 -22.12 -2.24
CA LEU A 609 11.77 -20.89 -1.96
C LEU A 609 11.49 -20.70 -0.45
N PHE A 610 11.09 -21.77 0.24
CA PHE A 610 10.93 -21.71 1.71
C PHE A 610 12.24 -21.35 2.39
N HIS A 611 13.34 -21.96 1.96
CA HIS A 611 14.68 -21.62 2.44
C HIS A 611 14.99 -20.13 2.28
N ASP A 612 14.75 -19.56 1.09
CA ASP A 612 15.03 -18.14 0.83
C ASP A 612 14.19 -17.21 1.69
N VAL A 613 12.89 -17.51 1.82
CA VAL A 613 11.99 -16.74 2.69
C VAL A 613 12.46 -16.80 4.15
N PHE A 614 12.84 -17.98 4.66
CA PHE A 614 13.29 -18.12 6.04
C PHE A 614 14.64 -17.45 6.31
N ILE A 615 15.59 -17.52 5.38
CA ILE A 615 16.84 -16.77 5.49
C ILE A 615 16.53 -15.27 5.55
N THR A 616 15.70 -14.76 4.64
CA THR A 616 15.35 -13.35 4.64
C THR A 616 14.69 -12.92 5.95
N ILE A 617 13.71 -13.67 6.46
CA ILE A 617 13.07 -13.39 7.76
C ILE A 617 14.11 -13.39 8.90
N GLY A 618 15.06 -14.32 8.89
CA GLY A 618 16.13 -14.38 9.88
C GLY A 618 17.02 -13.14 9.87
N PHE A 619 17.45 -12.67 8.69
CA PHE A 619 18.25 -11.45 8.55
C PHE A 619 17.49 -10.18 8.92
N MET A 620 16.18 -10.12 8.64
CA MET A 620 15.32 -9.02 9.12
C MET A 620 15.32 -8.97 10.65
N ALA A 621 15.16 -10.13 11.31
CA ALA A 621 15.21 -10.21 12.76
C ALA A 621 16.56 -9.73 13.32
N PHE A 622 17.68 -10.16 12.74
CA PHE A 622 19.03 -9.77 13.18
C PHE A 622 19.33 -8.28 13.03
N THR A 623 18.77 -7.64 12.00
CA THR A 623 18.99 -6.22 11.72
C THR A 623 17.97 -5.31 12.42
N ASN A 624 17.15 -5.88 13.29
CA ASN A 624 16.09 -5.19 14.01
C ASN A 624 15.01 -4.55 13.14
N ARG A 625 14.81 -5.05 11.92
CA ARG A 625 13.75 -4.58 11.03
C ARG A 625 12.44 -5.33 11.33
N GLU A 626 11.33 -4.60 11.29
CA GLU A 626 10.00 -5.11 11.64
C GLU A 626 9.34 -5.75 10.43
N MET A 627 8.59 -6.83 10.59
CA MET A 627 7.75 -7.39 9.54
C MET A 627 6.52 -6.53 9.36
N THR A 628 6.39 -5.90 8.19
CA THR A 628 5.22 -5.10 7.77
C THR A 628 4.55 -5.73 6.56
N LEU A 629 3.38 -5.20 6.19
CA LEU A 629 2.69 -5.56 4.96
C LEU A 629 3.59 -5.35 3.71
N THR A 630 4.38 -4.29 3.69
CA THR A 630 5.34 -3.99 2.62
C THR A 630 6.42 -5.07 2.50
N ILE A 631 6.92 -5.60 3.62
CA ILE A 631 7.91 -6.69 3.60
C ILE A 631 7.31 -8.01 3.14
N VAL A 632 6.03 -8.27 3.42
CA VAL A 632 5.32 -9.42 2.85
C VAL A 632 5.29 -9.33 1.33
N ALA A 633 5.10 -8.13 0.77
CA ALA A 633 5.21 -7.91 -0.67
C ALA A 633 6.61 -8.22 -1.22
N ALA A 634 7.66 -7.84 -0.49
CA ALA A 634 9.03 -8.21 -0.84
C ALA A 634 9.25 -9.74 -0.80
N LEU A 635 8.77 -10.43 0.23
CA LEU A 635 8.89 -11.89 0.34
C LEU A 635 8.18 -12.65 -0.78
N LEU A 636 6.97 -12.20 -1.14
CA LEU A 636 6.23 -12.75 -2.29
C LEU A 636 6.94 -12.50 -3.62
N THR A 637 7.59 -11.35 -3.74
CA THR A 637 8.43 -11.00 -4.90
C THR A 637 9.67 -11.89 -4.97
N ILE A 638 10.33 -12.15 -3.83
CA ILE A 638 11.46 -13.08 -3.73
C ILE A 638 11.02 -14.49 -4.14
N ALA A 639 9.86 -14.95 -3.66
CA ALA A 639 9.34 -16.26 -4.03
C ALA A 639 9.08 -16.39 -5.54
N GLY A 640 8.51 -15.35 -6.16
CA GLY A 640 8.26 -15.31 -7.61
C GLY A 640 9.54 -15.18 -8.43
N TYR A 641 10.54 -14.43 -7.97
CA TYR A 641 11.79 -14.21 -8.70
C TYR A 641 12.81 -15.34 -8.51
N SER A 642 13.00 -15.88 -7.30
CA SER A 642 14.00 -16.92 -7.01
C SER A 642 13.75 -18.21 -7.80
N ILE A 643 12.48 -18.55 -8.04
CA ILE A 643 12.14 -19.73 -8.84
C ILE A 643 12.54 -19.58 -10.32
N ASN A 644 12.72 -18.36 -10.81
CA ASN A 644 13.02 -18.11 -12.22
C ASN A 644 14.34 -18.75 -12.63
N ASP A 645 15.40 -18.54 -11.84
CA ASP A 645 16.69 -19.19 -12.11
C ASP A 645 16.60 -20.71 -11.95
N THR A 646 15.81 -21.20 -11.00
CA THR A 646 15.58 -22.64 -10.82
C THR A 646 14.93 -23.27 -12.06
N ILE A 647 13.87 -22.65 -12.62
CA ILE A 647 13.19 -23.08 -13.85
C ILE A 647 14.17 -23.15 -15.02
N VAL A 648 15.09 -22.21 -15.09
CA VAL A 648 16.11 -22.13 -16.15
C VAL A 648 17.10 -23.28 -16.07
N ILE A 649 17.60 -23.57 -14.86
CA ILE A 649 18.48 -24.72 -14.65
C ILE A 649 17.74 -26.02 -14.99
N TYR A 650 16.46 -26.12 -14.62
CA TYR A 650 15.64 -27.30 -14.89
C TYR A 650 15.41 -27.51 -16.39
N ASP A 651 15.14 -26.45 -17.13
CA ASP A 651 15.02 -26.54 -18.59
C ASP A 651 16.35 -26.97 -19.22
N ARG A 652 17.48 -26.46 -18.72
CA ARG A 652 18.80 -26.88 -19.18
C ARG A 652 19.11 -28.35 -18.84
N ILE A 653 18.74 -28.83 -17.67
CA ILE A 653 18.85 -30.25 -17.30
C ILE A 653 18.06 -31.12 -18.29
N ARG A 654 16.85 -30.71 -18.63
CA ARG A 654 16.00 -31.43 -19.60
C ARG A 654 16.57 -31.42 -21.01
N GLU A 655 17.15 -30.30 -21.45
CA GLU A 655 17.88 -30.20 -22.72
C GLU A 655 19.09 -31.14 -22.72
N ASN A 656 19.92 -31.06 -21.68
CA ASN A 656 21.14 -31.85 -21.53
C ASN A 656 20.85 -33.35 -21.39
N THR A 657 19.71 -33.75 -20.83
CA THR A 657 19.30 -35.16 -20.78
C THR A 657 19.14 -35.76 -22.19
N LYS A 658 18.74 -34.95 -23.18
CA LYS A 658 18.63 -35.40 -24.58
C LYS A 658 19.99 -35.45 -25.28
N LEU A 659 20.90 -34.54 -24.94
CA LEU A 659 22.23 -34.40 -25.54
C LEU A 659 23.24 -35.40 -24.95
N PHE A 660 23.25 -35.57 -23.63
CA PHE A 660 24.22 -36.39 -22.89
C PHE A 660 23.56 -37.65 -22.32
N ARG A 661 23.10 -38.54 -23.22
CA ARG A 661 22.33 -39.76 -22.84
C ARG A 661 23.05 -40.73 -21.89
N LYS A 662 24.38 -40.67 -21.81
CA LYS A 662 25.22 -41.55 -20.97
C LYS A 662 25.63 -40.92 -19.63
N ALA A 663 25.41 -39.63 -19.43
CA ALA A 663 25.79 -38.95 -18.20
C ALA A 663 24.84 -39.32 -17.06
N THR A 664 25.39 -39.47 -15.86
CA THR A 664 24.59 -39.66 -14.64
C THR A 664 23.77 -38.40 -14.33
N LEU A 665 22.70 -38.53 -13.53
CA LEU A 665 21.91 -37.34 -13.15
C LEU A 665 22.79 -36.29 -12.45
N SER A 666 23.70 -36.71 -11.58
CA SER A 666 24.63 -35.80 -10.88
C SER A 666 25.51 -35.03 -11.87
N GLU A 667 26.08 -35.71 -12.87
CA GLU A 667 26.89 -35.06 -13.92
C GLU A 667 26.03 -34.12 -14.77
N LEU A 668 24.82 -34.54 -15.16
CA LEU A 668 23.88 -33.72 -15.93
C LEU A 668 23.50 -32.44 -15.20
N ILE A 669 23.21 -32.51 -13.90
CA ILE A 669 22.91 -31.34 -13.09
C ILE A 669 24.15 -30.45 -13.02
N ASN A 670 25.32 -31.01 -12.71
CA ASN A 670 26.53 -30.22 -12.58
C ASN A 670 26.91 -29.50 -13.90
N ILE A 671 26.80 -30.18 -15.04
CA ILE A 671 27.01 -29.58 -16.37
C ILE A 671 26.00 -28.47 -16.62
N SER A 672 24.71 -28.72 -16.34
CA SER A 672 23.64 -27.73 -16.55
C SER A 672 23.85 -26.47 -15.73
N VAL A 673 24.17 -26.61 -14.44
CA VAL A 673 24.41 -25.48 -13.53
C VAL A 673 25.61 -24.65 -14.01
N ASN A 674 26.73 -25.28 -14.40
CA ASN A 674 27.89 -24.55 -14.92
C ASN A 674 27.57 -23.79 -16.23
N GLN A 675 26.74 -24.36 -17.09
CA GLN A 675 26.33 -23.72 -18.35
C GLN A 675 25.41 -22.52 -18.14
N THR A 676 24.56 -22.55 -17.11
CA THR A 676 23.62 -21.47 -16.82
C THR A 676 24.15 -20.43 -15.83
N LEU A 677 25.26 -20.71 -15.14
CA LEU A 677 25.78 -19.86 -14.06
C LEU A 677 26.02 -18.41 -14.48
N SER A 678 26.61 -18.19 -15.67
CA SER A 678 26.83 -16.84 -16.19
C SER A 678 25.52 -16.07 -16.30
N ARG A 679 24.46 -16.72 -16.79
CA ARG A 679 23.14 -16.09 -16.92
C ARG A 679 22.54 -15.78 -15.54
N THR A 680 22.50 -16.75 -14.64
CA THR A 680 21.94 -16.59 -13.28
C THR A 680 22.62 -15.45 -12.52
N LEU A 681 23.95 -15.31 -12.66
CA LEU A 681 24.69 -14.23 -12.03
C LEU A 681 24.41 -12.87 -12.67
N LEU A 682 24.33 -12.78 -14.01
CA LEU A 682 24.11 -11.50 -14.70
C LEU A 682 22.71 -10.95 -14.46
N THR A 683 21.69 -11.80 -14.50
CA THR A 683 20.29 -11.42 -14.29
C THR A 683 20.09 -10.90 -12.86
N THR A 684 20.56 -11.67 -11.87
CA THR A 684 20.53 -11.22 -10.48
C THR A 684 21.37 -9.97 -10.24
N LEU A 685 22.54 -9.82 -10.87
CA LEU A 685 23.34 -8.61 -10.77
C LEU A 685 22.58 -7.38 -11.29
N THR A 686 21.92 -7.47 -12.44
CA THR A 686 21.15 -6.33 -12.99
C THR A 686 20.01 -5.89 -12.07
N VAL A 687 19.33 -6.86 -11.44
CA VAL A 687 18.27 -6.56 -10.47
C VAL A 687 18.87 -6.00 -9.18
N LEU A 688 19.96 -6.58 -8.66
CA LEU A 688 20.64 -6.12 -7.45
C LEU A 688 21.18 -4.69 -7.59
N ILE A 689 21.69 -4.28 -8.75
CA ILE A 689 22.10 -2.88 -8.99
C ILE A 689 20.96 -1.93 -8.66
N ILE A 690 19.76 -2.23 -9.14
CA ILE A 690 18.58 -1.40 -8.90
C ILE A 690 18.13 -1.46 -7.44
N VAL A 691 18.09 -2.65 -6.83
CA VAL A 691 17.67 -2.78 -5.43
C VAL A 691 18.66 -2.11 -4.49
N ILE A 692 19.96 -2.12 -4.79
CA ILE A 692 20.99 -1.40 -4.02
C ILE A 692 20.77 0.11 -4.14
N VAL A 693 20.48 0.63 -5.34
CA VAL A 693 20.12 2.04 -5.51
C VAL A 693 18.86 2.38 -4.70
N LEU A 694 17.85 1.51 -4.73
CA LEU A 694 16.64 1.68 -3.92
C LEU A 694 16.93 1.65 -2.42
N PHE A 695 17.87 0.82 -1.98
CA PHE A 695 18.29 0.77 -0.58
C PHE A 695 18.98 2.06 -0.14
N ILE A 696 19.77 2.68 -1.01
CA ILE A 696 20.52 3.92 -0.70
C ILE A 696 19.65 5.17 -0.84
N TYR A 697 18.77 5.22 -1.85
CA TYR A 697 18.05 6.44 -2.26
C TYR A 697 16.52 6.34 -2.16
N GLY A 698 15.96 5.21 -1.72
CA GLY A 698 14.51 5.00 -1.69
C GLY A 698 13.78 5.59 -0.49
N GLY A 699 14.49 6.28 0.41
CA GLY A 699 13.94 6.78 1.68
C GLY A 699 13.71 5.67 2.72
N GLU A 700 13.27 6.06 3.91
CA GLU A 700 13.10 5.13 5.04
C GLU A 700 12.08 4.03 4.73
N VAL A 701 10.94 4.39 4.11
CA VAL A 701 9.84 3.46 3.88
C VAL A 701 10.21 2.34 2.89
N LEU A 702 11.07 2.61 1.89
CA LEU A 702 11.55 1.59 0.94
C LEU A 702 12.86 0.93 1.36
N ASN A 703 13.54 1.43 2.40
CA ASN A 703 14.82 0.88 2.84
C ASN A 703 14.68 -0.56 3.37
N ASP A 704 13.69 -0.82 4.22
CA ASP A 704 13.34 -2.16 4.72
C ASP A 704 12.98 -3.12 3.58
N PHE A 705 12.18 -2.62 2.63
CA PHE A 705 11.75 -3.36 1.45
C PHE A 705 12.95 -3.76 0.58
N ALA A 706 13.84 -2.81 0.28
CA ALA A 706 15.03 -3.05 -0.53
C ALA A 706 16.01 -3.99 0.17
N PHE A 707 16.23 -3.85 1.49
CA PHE A 707 17.08 -4.76 2.25
C PHE A 707 16.57 -6.20 2.20
N CYS A 708 15.25 -6.39 2.38
CA CYS A 708 14.60 -7.69 2.24
C CYS A 708 14.88 -8.33 0.87
N LEU A 709 14.70 -7.56 -0.21
CA LEU A 709 14.99 -8.01 -1.58
C LEU A 709 16.47 -8.33 -1.82
N ILE A 710 17.42 -7.55 -1.28
CA ILE A 710 18.86 -7.83 -1.41
C ILE A 710 19.19 -9.20 -0.82
N VAL A 711 18.77 -9.45 0.42
CA VAL A 711 19.02 -10.73 1.10
C VAL A 711 18.34 -11.86 0.35
N GLY A 712 17.09 -11.68 -0.05
CA GLY A 712 16.32 -12.68 -0.76
C GLY A 712 16.90 -13.06 -2.12
N PHE A 713 17.34 -12.09 -2.93
CA PHE A 713 17.92 -12.36 -4.24
C PHE A 713 19.31 -13.01 -4.15
N ILE A 714 20.13 -12.60 -3.17
CA ILE A 714 21.42 -13.27 -2.90
C ILE A 714 21.17 -14.72 -2.44
N SER A 715 20.23 -14.93 -1.53
CA SER A 715 19.82 -16.28 -1.09
C SER A 715 19.28 -17.10 -2.26
N GLY A 716 18.48 -16.51 -3.15
CA GLY A 716 17.86 -17.20 -4.28
C GLY A 716 18.84 -17.74 -5.31
N VAL A 717 19.89 -16.96 -5.65
CA VAL A 717 20.98 -17.47 -6.50
C VAL A 717 21.69 -18.64 -5.84
N TYR A 718 22.00 -18.48 -4.55
CA TYR A 718 22.67 -19.51 -3.76
C TYR A 718 21.81 -20.79 -3.66
N SER A 719 20.53 -20.66 -3.36
CA SER A 719 19.60 -21.76 -3.16
C SER A 719 19.30 -22.48 -4.47
N THR A 720 19.17 -21.75 -5.57
CA THR A 720 18.99 -22.34 -6.90
C THR A 720 20.15 -23.28 -7.26
N VAL A 721 21.38 -22.87 -6.99
CA VAL A 721 22.61 -23.64 -7.30
C VAL A 721 22.86 -24.77 -6.32
N TYR A 722 22.78 -24.49 -5.02
CA TYR A 722 23.22 -25.42 -3.98
C TYR A 722 22.10 -26.17 -3.25
N ILE A 723 20.85 -25.70 -3.33
CA ILE A 723 19.69 -26.30 -2.68
C ILE A 723 18.77 -26.99 -3.70
N ALA A 724 18.13 -26.21 -4.58
CA ALA A 724 17.13 -26.68 -5.54
C ALA A 724 17.71 -27.72 -6.50
N SER A 725 18.88 -27.44 -7.10
CA SER A 725 19.49 -28.32 -8.10
C SER A 725 19.92 -29.67 -7.51
N PRO A 726 20.65 -29.75 -6.37
CA PRO A 726 21.06 -31.03 -5.81
C PRO A 726 19.90 -31.80 -5.14
N LEU A 727 18.84 -31.14 -4.69
CA LEU A 727 17.66 -31.79 -4.08
C LEU A 727 16.90 -32.69 -5.07
N ILE A 728 16.98 -32.42 -6.37
CA ILE A 728 16.40 -33.28 -7.42
C ILE A 728 16.92 -34.73 -7.28
N ILE A 729 18.21 -34.88 -6.93
CA ILE A 729 18.87 -36.18 -6.77
C ILE A 729 18.26 -36.96 -5.60
N ALA A 730 17.92 -36.27 -4.51
CA ALA A 730 17.37 -36.90 -3.31
C ALA A 730 15.97 -37.49 -3.58
N PHE A 731 15.15 -36.81 -4.40
CA PHE A 731 13.80 -37.24 -4.73
C PHE A 731 13.71 -38.27 -5.85
N GLN A 732 14.77 -38.46 -6.64
CA GLN A 732 14.80 -39.46 -7.71
C GLN A 732 15.12 -40.87 -7.20
N ARG A 733 14.60 -41.25 -6.02
CA ARG A 733 14.87 -42.51 -5.31
C ARG A 733 15.10 -43.67 -6.29
N LYS A 734 16.27 -44.30 -6.17
CA LYS A 734 16.72 -45.50 -6.89
C LYS A 734 15.51 -46.37 -7.26
N LYS A 735 15.30 -46.62 -8.55
CA LYS A 735 14.70 -47.90 -8.94
C LYS A 735 15.64 -48.97 -8.37
N LEU A 736 15.28 -49.51 -7.21
CA LEU A 736 15.81 -50.76 -6.69
C LEU A 736 15.40 -51.88 -7.64
#